data_AF-A0A960L177-F1
#
_entry.id   AF-A0A960L177-F1
#
_cell.length_a   1.000
_cell.length_b   1.000
_cell.length_c   1.000
_cell.angle_alpha   90.00
_cell.angle_beta   90.00
_cell.angle_gamma   90.00
#
_symmetry.space_group_name_H-M   'P 1'
#
loop_
_entity.id
_entity.type
_entity.pdbx_description
1 polymer ?
#
loop_
_entity_poly.entity_id
_entity_poly.type
_entity_poly.pdbx_seq_one_letter_code
_entity_poly.pdbx_strand_id
1 'polypeptide(L)'
;MRPIFRTLLLLISLGLIYTFVFLPSRTFFQNALRNQGSGLAAYQDALGFVLNDTKPLTFSLPAQTRQVRFLVTPCLASEKVRTFGEGFLFPIQYRVESPGRDPIEGQWSFRARLTTFIGPNGESLYRNRFETEQLQPLDLGEGKLGLPENLPSSRISFWLKQPGPLNDVVLRVYVPTAKTTDAYADWVRLSQNGRSALAEASILDHHFLEEEEKAALLASQWEPQAPLGVTGEDYLVRHLYSLSGPLVRADEGQKQLDTAYLAAPYRDFIFAIQPGPITWQFQTQTPDLSTGVHLTYRTESNISESKFELPPGVQTGIWNAVPQAGLLQVSPTFSGTFNANQNGLPLENIGTVRPFWTMEPSHNLNFQLMQTTLSQALRITWTSTTEAPIDPIQYALLGPQREIIDQGTLRANEQISRLLYLEDQPDEKLRTLSTAYLELPPNAVELILSASQPIWANVFNRPSQKAYKIRVPEQYMDEEQRPGWFLLEPANPDSPPVRIVDAKPLESPLPQPETEVEIFEPTPTQPARFFWDPRVTEAWFSDDSAATAFVPVDPGTVSLNILSQGGPLSNLQVLIINPSASQKTLDLRWGDQNLRFPIPAPTNLFDLPPSQPGPQLFNWQPIPNAQLLISGIHPGPHYWRKMMAYSLARRQKFNVQKPTQAEMRFSVRAFLPQSADRCQITVSLEPAPQRTVAQGYTYSKRIFDVAPGQEHATCWPARDPLEYASSQSFYFKLDSDLPPGDYTLELSSSDPQVHVRLAALAPAGTPQWTLKKND
;
A
#
# COMPACT_ATOMS: atom_id res chain seq x y z
N MET A 1 -49.88 -46.64 16.31
CA MET A 1 -48.83 -45.85 16.99
C MET A 1 -47.68 -45.33 16.09
N ARG A 2 -47.61 -45.62 14.78
CA ARG A 2 -46.47 -45.16 13.92
C ARG A 2 -46.56 -43.79 13.22
N PRO A 3 -47.73 -43.18 12.93
CA PRO A 3 -47.75 -41.91 12.18
C PRO A 3 -47.48 -40.68 13.08
N ILE A 4 -48.00 -40.66 14.31
CA ILE A 4 -47.88 -39.51 15.22
C ILE A 4 -46.42 -39.22 15.59
N PHE A 5 -45.61 -40.25 15.77
CA PHE A 5 -44.19 -40.09 16.14
C PHE A 5 -43.37 -39.46 15.00
N ARG A 6 -43.68 -39.79 13.73
CA ARG A 6 -43.00 -39.18 12.58
C ARG A 6 -43.35 -37.71 12.41
N THR A 7 -44.62 -37.35 12.61
CA THR A 7 -45.05 -35.94 12.53
C THR A 7 -44.41 -35.10 13.64
N LEU A 8 -44.30 -35.64 14.85
CA LEU A 8 -43.65 -34.95 15.96
C LEU A 8 -42.16 -34.72 15.70
N LEU A 9 -41.45 -35.71 15.18
CA LEU A 9 -40.02 -35.60 14.88
C LEU A 9 -39.74 -34.59 13.76
N LEU A 10 -40.66 -34.49 12.78
CA LEU A 10 -40.57 -33.53 11.68
C LEU A 10 -40.84 -32.09 12.14
N LEU A 11 -41.76 -31.90 13.08
CA LEU A 11 -42.01 -30.59 13.70
C LEU A 11 -40.83 -30.14 14.59
N ILE A 12 -40.21 -31.05 15.34
CA ILE A 12 -39.04 -30.74 16.16
C ILE A 12 -37.85 -30.35 15.27
N SER A 13 -37.62 -31.09 14.18
CA SER A 13 -36.54 -30.77 13.23
C SER A 13 -36.81 -29.47 12.48
N LEU A 14 -38.05 -29.16 12.09
CA LEU A 14 -38.39 -27.84 11.53
C LEU A 14 -38.18 -26.71 12.54
N GLY A 15 -38.56 -26.94 13.81
CA GLY A 15 -38.34 -25.97 14.88
C GLY A 15 -36.85 -25.72 15.11
N LEU A 16 -36.02 -26.76 15.11
CA LEU A 16 -34.57 -26.64 15.22
C LEU A 16 -33.96 -25.90 14.02
N ILE A 17 -34.36 -26.22 12.79
CA ILE A 17 -33.90 -25.51 11.58
C ILE A 17 -34.30 -24.03 11.64
N TYR A 18 -35.54 -23.73 12.04
CA TYR A 18 -35.99 -22.35 12.16
C TYR A 18 -35.19 -21.57 13.22
N THR A 19 -34.89 -22.21 14.35
CA THR A 19 -34.19 -21.57 15.47
C THR A 19 -32.70 -21.39 15.20
N PHE A 20 -32.04 -22.38 14.57
CA PHE A 20 -30.59 -22.35 14.34
C PHE A 20 -30.17 -21.74 13.01
N VAL A 21 -31.06 -21.73 12.00
CA VAL A 21 -30.72 -21.20 10.66
C VAL A 21 -31.39 -19.86 10.39
N PHE A 22 -32.68 -19.73 10.71
CA PHE A 22 -33.46 -18.54 10.31
C PHE A 22 -33.39 -17.37 11.30
N LEU A 23 -33.37 -17.63 12.62
CA LEU A 23 -33.25 -16.56 13.61
C LEU A 23 -31.91 -15.79 13.53
N PRO A 24 -30.73 -16.43 13.52
CA PRO A 24 -29.45 -15.71 13.44
C PRO A 24 -29.22 -15.00 12.09
N SER A 25 -29.72 -15.56 10.98
CA SER A 25 -29.66 -14.91 9.67
C SER A 25 -30.54 -13.65 9.61
N ARG A 26 -31.70 -13.64 10.26
CA ARG A 26 -32.56 -12.45 10.33
C ARG A 26 -31.93 -11.29 11.13
N THR A 27 -31.29 -11.59 12.26
CA THR A 27 -30.55 -10.57 13.04
C THR A 27 -29.34 -10.02 12.29
N PHE A 28 -28.65 -10.87 11.52
CA PHE A 28 -27.53 -10.46 10.68
C PHE A 28 -27.98 -9.58 9.50
N PHE A 29 -29.04 -9.95 8.79
CA PHE A 29 -29.60 -9.15 7.70
C PHE A 29 -30.19 -7.82 8.17
N GLN A 30 -30.78 -7.78 9.37
CA GLN A 30 -31.24 -6.52 9.95
C GLN A 30 -30.08 -5.58 10.29
N ASN A 31 -28.95 -6.09 10.78
CA ASN A 31 -27.75 -5.28 11.03
C ASN A 31 -27.08 -4.80 9.72
N ALA A 32 -27.03 -5.65 8.70
CA ALA A 32 -26.47 -5.29 7.38
C ALA A 32 -27.31 -4.22 6.65
N LEU A 33 -28.65 -4.30 6.72
CA LEU A 33 -29.55 -3.28 6.15
C LEU A 33 -29.58 -1.98 6.98
N ARG A 34 -29.29 -2.03 8.29
CA ARG A 34 -29.19 -0.84 9.15
C ARG A 34 -28.01 0.06 8.78
N ASN A 35 -26.89 -0.53 8.34
CA ASN A 35 -25.69 0.19 7.93
C ASN A 35 -25.85 1.00 6.63
N GLN A 36 -26.82 0.68 5.76
CA GLN A 36 -27.09 1.46 4.54
C GLN A 36 -27.94 2.73 4.80
N GLY A 37 -28.60 2.86 5.96
CA GLY A 37 -29.47 3.99 6.28
C GLY A 37 -28.91 5.00 7.30
N SER A 38 -27.79 4.71 7.97
CA SER A 38 -27.31 5.47 9.14
C SER A 38 -26.33 6.60 8.83
N GLY A 39 -25.92 6.79 7.57
CA GLY A 39 -24.90 7.78 7.19
C GLY A 39 -23.48 7.45 7.73
N LEU A 40 -23.27 6.24 8.25
CA LEU A 40 -22.01 5.80 8.88
C LEU A 40 -21.01 5.18 7.89
N ALA A 41 -21.35 5.06 6.59
CA ALA A 41 -20.48 4.44 5.59
C ALA A 41 -19.11 5.13 5.42
N ALA A 42 -19.00 6.40 5.81
CA ALA A 42 -17.75 7.17 5.79
C ALA A 42 -16.92 7.09 7.09
N TYR A 43 -17.39 6.33 8.09
CA TYR A 43 -16.77 6.24 9.40
C TYR A 43 -16.12 4.86 9.61
N GLN A 44 -14.92 4.85 10.20
CA GLN A 44 -14.29 3.64 10.73
C GLN A 44 -14.88 3.30 12.09
N ASP A 45 -15.28 2.04 12.26
CA ASP A 45 -15.75 1.51 13.54
C ASP A 45 -14.54 1.11 14.41
N ALA A 46 -14.57 1.53 15.67
CA ALA A 46 -13.60 1.11 16.67
C ALA A 46 -14.29 0.81 18.00
N LEU A 47 -13.96 -0.33 18.59
CA LEU A 47 -14.46 -0.73 19.89
C LEU A 47 -13.67 -0.02 21.00
N GLY A 48 -14.37 0.57 21.97
CA GLY A 48 -13.77 1.21 23.14
C GLY A 48 -14.49 0.88 24.43
N PHE A 49 -13.83 1.14 25.56
CA PHE A 49 -14.28 0.73 26.89
C PHE A 49 -14.64 1.94 27.74
N VAL A 50 -15.80 1.93 28.39
CA VAL A 50 -16.27 3.09 29.17
C VAL A 50 -15.52 3.17 30.49
N LEU A 51 -14.74 4.23 30.64
CA LEU A 51 -14.07 4.64 31.87
C LEU A 51 -14.96 5.64 32.61
N ASN A 52 -15.34 5.31 33.85
CA ASN A 52 -16.10 6.18 34.73
C ASN A 52 -15.37 6.43 36.06
N ASP A 53 -15.99 7.18 36.96
CA ASP A 53 -15.41 7.58 38.24
C ASP A 53 -15.61 6.55 39.37
N THR A 54 -16.38 5.48 39.12
CA THR A 54 -16.76 4.49 40.14
C THR A 54 -15.85 3.25 40.16
N LYS A 55 -15.42 2.77 39.00
CA LYS A 55 -14.62 1.55 38.87
C LYS A 55 -13.43 1.74 37.90
N PRO A 56 -12.25 1.20 38.22
CA PRO A 56 -11.16 1.19 37.26
C PRO A 56 -11.41 0.25 36.10
N LEU A 57 -10.83 0.59 34.94
CA LEU A 57 -10.59 -0.37 33.87
C LEU A 57 -9.18 -0.92 34.01
N THR A 58 -9.05 -2.23 34.22
CA THR A 58 -7.76 -2.92 34.37
C THR A 58 -7.45 -3.73 33.12
N PHE A 59 -6.24 -3.63 32.60
CA PHE A 59 -5.76 -4.35 31.41
C PHE A 59 -4.56 -5.20 31.78
N SER A 60 -4.42 -6.36 31.13
CA SER A 60 -3.21 -7.17 31.25
C SER A 60 -2.13 -6.60 30.34
N LEU A 61 -0.91 -6.49 30.84
CA LEU A 61 0.26 -6.14 30.06
C LEU A 61 1.13 -7.38 29.85
N PRO A 62 1.45 -7.73 28.59
CA PRO A 62 2.41 -8.78 28.29
C PRO A 62 3.75 -8.53 29.00
N ALA A 63 4.49 -9.60 29.31
CA ALA A 63 5.85 -9.48 29.80
C ALA A 63 6.69 -8.66 28.82
N GLN A 64 7.65 -7.87 29.34
CA GLN A 64 8.55 -7.03 28.55
C GLN A 64 7.86 -5.86 27.80
N THR A 65 6.60 -5.54 28.12
CA THR A 65 5.96 -4.31 27.60
C THR A 65 6.74 -3.08 28.05
N ARG A 66 7.35 -2.36 27.11
CA ARG A 66 8.13 -1.13 27.39
C ARG A 66 7.31 0.15 27.26
N GLN A 67 6.17 0.07 26.58
CA GLN A 67 5.32 1.22 26.35
C GLN A 67 3.86 0.79 26.27
N VAL A 68 2.96 1.66 26.73
CA VAL A 68 1.51 1.52 26.57
C VAL A 68 1.00 2.79 25.90
N ARG A 69 0.28 2.62 24.80
CA ARG A 69 -0.48 3.71 24.16
C ARG A 69 -1.91 3.61 24.61
N PHE A 70 -2.55 4.74 24.89
CA PHE A 70 -3.97 4.74 25.19
C PHE A 70 -4.65 5.97 24.59
N LEU A 71 -5.84 5.74 24.09
CA LEU A 71 -6.67 6.72 23.42
C LEU A 71 -7.91 6.99 24.26
N VAL A 72 -8.23 8.26 24.45
CA VAL A 72 -9.31 8.70 25.32
C VAL A 72 -10.26 9.58 24.54
N THR A 73 -11.55 9.25 24.58
CA THR A 73 -12.60 9.98 23.88
C THR A 73 -13.64 10.40 24.91
N PRO A 74 -13.59 11.65 25.42
CA PRO A 74 -14.54 12.10 26.40
C PRO A 74 -15.94 12.19 25.79
N CYS A 75 -16.96 11.88 26.57
CA CYS A 75 -18.34 11.84 26.08
C CYS A 75 -19.21 12.82 26.85
N LEU A 76 -20.07 13.51 26.12
CA LEU A 76 -20.98 14.50 26.67
C LEU A 76 -22.42 14.16 26.28
N ALA A 77 -23.39 14.41 27.15
CA ALA A 77 -24.79 14.33 26.78
C ALA A 77 -25.12 15.30 25.63
N SER A 78 -25.87 14.83 24.63
CA SER A 78 -26.11 15.57 23.39
C SER A 78 -26.75 16.94 23.63
N GLU A 79 -27.60 17.06 24.66
CA GLU A 79 -28.23 18.32 25.07
C GLU A 79 -27.26 19.34 25.67
N LYS A 80 -26.12 18.88 26.22
CA LYS A 80 -25.09 19.73 26.82
C LYS A 80 -24.08 20.25 25.79
N VAL A 81 -24.06 19.68 24.59
CA VAL A 81 -23.10 20.01 23.52
C VAL A 81 -23.10 21.51 23.19
N ARG A 82 -24.28 22.13 23.12
CA ARG A 82 -24.42 23.56 22.77
C ARG A 82 -23.89 24.52 23.84
N THR A 83 -23.78 24.05 25.08
CA THR A 83 -23.35 24.83 26.24
C THR A 83 -21.95 24.46 26.72
N PHE A 84 -21.31 23.49 26.06
CA PHE A 84 -19.99 23.03 26.44
C PHE A 84 -18.94 24.06 26.02
N GLY A 85 -18.32 24.71 27.00
CA GLY A 85 -17.19 25.61 26.74
C GLY A 85 -15.98 24.82 26.28
N GLU A 86 -15.32 25.27 25.21
CA GLU A 86 -14.11 24.63 24.70
C GLU A 86 -13.01 24.60 25.76
N GLY A 87 -12.27 23.49 25.84
CA GLY A 87 -11.03 23.41 26.61
C GLY A 87 -11.13 22.91 28.05
N PHE A 88 -12.23 22.25 28.43
CA PHE A 88 -12.33 21.57 29.73
C PHE A 88 -11.22 20.52 29.90
N LEU A 89 -10.49 20.59 31.02
CA LEU A 89 -9.46 19.62 31.37
C LEU A 89 -10.05 18.53 32.27
N PHE A 90 -9.82 17.27 31.91
CA PHE A 90 -10.20 16.12 32.74
C PHE A 90 -8.99 15.22 33.00
N PRO A 91 -8.75 14.83 34.26
CA PRO A 91 -7.65 13.95 34.60
C PRO A 91 -8.04 12.46 34.54
N ILE A 92 -7.14 11.67 33.94
CA ILE A 92 -7.13 10.21 34.02
C ILE A 92 -5.95 9.79 34.87
N GLN A 93 -6.22 9.08 35.96
CA GLN A 93 -5.21 8.48 36.81
C GLN A 93 -4.90 7.07 36.29
N TYR A 94 -3.65 6.65 36.39
CA TYR A 94 -3.24 5.29 36.09
C TYR A 94 -2.39 4.69 37.22
N ARG A 95 -2.41 3.37 37.33
CA ARG A 95 -1.56 2.57 38.22
C ARG A 95 -1.10 1.32 37.48
N VAL A 96 0.20 1.10 37.43
CA VAL A 96 0.80 -0.13 36.91
C VAL A 96 1.25 -0.97 38.09
N GLU A 97 0.73 -2.20 38.18
CA GLU A 97 1.03 -3.17 39.23
C GLU A 97 1.82 -4.34 38.65
N SER A 98 2.94 -4.64 39.28
CA SER A 98 3.88 -5.67 38.83
C SER A 98 4.31 -6.53 40.01
N PRO A 99 4.34 -7.87 39.88
CA PRO A 99 4.77 -8.74 40.97
C PRO A 99 6.18 -8.38 41.48
N GLY A 100 6.31 -8.12 42.78
CA GLY A 100 7.60 -7.84 43.43
C GLY A 100 8.21 -6.46 43.14
N ARG A 101 7.45 -5.52 42.56
CA ARG A 101 7.87 -4.11 42.40
C ARG A 101 6.82 -3.17 42.97
N ASP A 102 7.26 -1.99 43.38
CA ASP A 102 6.36 -0.93 43.81
C ASP A 102 5.48 -0.47 42.64
N PRO A 103 4.20 -0.14 42.88
CA PRO A 103 3.29 0.29 41.84
C PRO A 103 3.72 1.64 41.26
N ILE A 104 3.62 1.78 39.94
CA ILE A 104 3.89 3.04 39.24
C ILE A 104 2.56 3.77 39.07
N GLU A 105 2.43 4.95 39.67
CA GLU A 105 1.21 5.75 39.59
C GLU A 105 1.48 7.09 38.92
N GLY A 106 0.47 7.60 38.22
CA GLY A 106 0.52 8.93 37.66
C GLY A 106 -0.85 9.42 37.21
N GLN A 107 -0.87 10.64 36.69
CA GLN A 107 -2.07 11.29 36.20
C GLN A 107 -1.78 12.04 34.91
N TRP A 108 -2.60 11.82 33.89
CA TRP A 108 -2.63 12.63 32.68
C TRP A 108 -3.87 13.53 32.66
N SER A 109 -3.70 14.79 32.30
CA SER A 109 -4.81 15.70 32.08
C SER A 109 -5.02 15.89 30.59
N PHE A 110 -6.21 15.58 30.11
CA PHE A 110 -6.60 15.73 28.71
C PHE A 110 -7.51 16.93 28.55
N ARG A 111 -7.44 17.58 27.39
CA ARG A 111 -8.33 18.68 27.04
C ARG A 111 -9.43 18.16 26.14
N ALA A 112 -10.67 18.22 26.62
CA ALA A 112 -11.85 17.93 25.82
C ALA A 112 -12.10 19.08 24.83
N ARG A 113 -12.21 18.72 23.55
CA ARG A 113 -12.52 19.63 22.43
C ARG A 113 -13.63 19.01 21.59
N LEU A 114 -14.45 19.83 20.97
CA LEU A 114 -15.46 19.36 20.03
C LEU A 114 -15.17 20.00 18.68
N THR A 115 -14.59 19.24 17.77
CA THR A 115 -14.41 19.72 16.40
C THR A 115 -15.67 19.45 15.60
N THR A 116 -16.36 20.52 15.20
CA THR A 116 -17.45 20.48 14.22
C THR A 116 -16.90 20.69 12.82
N PHE A 117 -17.35 19.87 11.90
CA PHE A 117 -17.12 20.02 10.47
C PHE A 117 -18.42 20.39 9.77
N ILE A 118 -18.31 20.92 8.55
CA ILE A 118 -19.47 21.15 7.68
C ILE A 118 -19.44 20.05 6.62
N GLY A 119 -20.46 19.20 6.63
CA GLY A 119 -20.66 18.12 5.69
C GLY A 119 -21.06 18.60 4.30
N PRO A 120 -21.09 17.68 3.31
CA PRO A 120 -21.36 18.00 1.91
C PRO A 120 -22.64 18.78 1.65
N ASN A 121 -23.70 18.55 2.45
CA ASN A 121 -24.98 19.23 2.28
C ASN A 121 -25.14 20.42 3.25
N GLY A 122 -24.04 20.90 3.84
CA GLY A 122 -24.06 22.00 4.80
C GLY A 122 -24.45 21.61 6.22
N GLU A 123 -24.65 20.31 6.51
CA GLU A 123 -24.91 19.85 7.87
C GLU A 123 -23.65 19.92 8.75
N SER A 124 -23.81 20.19 10.06
CA SER A 124 -22.68 20.06 10.98
C SER A 124 -22.40 18.59 11.26
N LEU A 125 -21.23 18.09 10.83
CA LEU A 125 -20.73 16.76 11.14
C LEU A 125 -19.79 16.82 12.33
N TYR A 126 -19.79 15.77 13.14
CA TYR A 126 -18.81 15.60 14.22
C TYR A 126 -17.79 14.54 13.80
N ARG A 127 -16.53 14.71 14.24
CA ARG A 127 -15.45 13.76 13.95
C ARG A 127 -15.81 12.34 14.37
N ASN A 128 -16.39 12.24 15.55
CA ASN A 128 -16.72 11.00 16.21
C ASN A 128 -18.23 10.93 16.43
N ARG A 129 -18.79 9.73 16.39
CA ARG A 129 -20.21 9.49 16.66
C ARG A 129 -20.44 8.12 17.29
N PHE A 130 -21.51 8.00 18.08
CA PHE A 130 -22.10 6.72 18.44
C PHE A 130 -23.32 6.44 17.55
N GLU A 131 -23.59 5.17 17.22
CA GLU A 131 -24.72 4.81 16.35
C GLU A 131 -26.08 5.12 16.99
N THR A 132 -26.26 4.75 18.27
CA THR A 132 -27.58 4.75 18.92
C THR A 132 -27.64 5.52 20.24
N GLU A 133 -26.52 6.09 20.70
CA GLU A 133 -26.46 6.70 22.02
C GLU A 133 -26.77 8.20 21.98
N GLN A 134 -27.45 8.71 23.01
CA GLN A 134 -27.69 10.15 23.20
C GLN A 134 -26.44 10.88 23.74
N LEU A 135 -25.25 10.37 23.43
CA LEU A 135 -23.98 10.95 23.80
C LEU A 135 -23.24 11.41 22.55
N GLN A 136 -22.59 12.55 22.66
CA GLN A 136 -21.69 13.07 21.65
C GLN A 136 -20.25 12.79 22.09
N PRO A 137 -19.51 11.90 21.41
CA PRO A 137 -18.09 11.76 21.64
C PRO A 137 -17.38 13.03 21.15
N LEU A 138 -16.46 13.49 21.97
CA LEU A 138 -15.62 14.65 21.72
C LEU A 138 -14.34 14.20 20.99
N ASP A 139 -13.40 15.12 20.80
CA ASP A 139 -12.15 14.83 20.09
C ASP A 139 -11.25 13.86 20.87
N LEU A 140 -10.54 13.04 20.11
CA LEU A 140 -9.61 12.04 20.62
C LEU A 140 -8.40 12.69 21.29
N GLY A 141 -8.13 12.31 22.53
CA GLY A 141 -6.85 12.51 23.20
C GLY A 141 -6.00 11.25 23.13
N GLU A 142 -4.68 11.41 23.06
CA GLU A 142 -3.72 10.30 23.05
C GLU A 142 -2.69 10.48 24.18
N GLY A 143 -2.40 9.39 24.88
CA GLY A 143 -1.31 9.30 25.84
C GLY A 143 -0.40 8.10 25.54
N LYS A 144 0.89 8.26 25.84
CA LYS A 144 1.88 7.18 25.76
C LYS A 144 2.66 7.10 27.08
N LEU A 145 2.63 5.93 27.71
CA LEU A 145 3.32 5.64 28.95
C LEU A 145 4.55 4.80 28.69
N GLY A 146 5.73 5.36 28.96
CA GLY A 146 6.97 4.59 29.04
C GLY A 146 7.00 3.78 30.33
N LEU A 147 7.41 2.51 30.22
CA LEU A 147 7.50 1.57 31.31
C LEU A 147 8.95 1.09 31.50
N PRO A 148 9.40 0.83 32.73
CA PRO A 148 10.74 0.29 32.99
C PRO A 148 11.06 -0.97 32.17
N GLU A 149 12.32 -1.10 31.77
CA GLU A 149 12.77 -2.31 31.09
C GLU A 149 12.59 -3.57 31.98
N ASN A 150 12.33 -4.70 31.33
CA ASN A 150 12.16 -6.00 31.97
C ASN A 150 11.05 -6.04 33.04
N LEU A 151 9.93 -5.37 32.78
CA LEU A 151 8.73 -5.55 33.58
C LEU A 151 8.19 -6.99 33.38
N PRO A 152 7.97 -7.75 34.47
CA PRO A 152 7.22 -9.01 34.37
C PRO A 152 5.79 -8.74 33.90
N SER A 153 5.03 -9.79 33.60
CA SER A 153 3.60 -9.64 33.30
C SER A 153 2.92 -8.80 34.38
N SER A 154 2.33 -7.69 33.96
CA SER A 154 1.87 -6.62 34.84
C SER A 154 0.42 -6.29 34.52
N ARG A 155 -0.22 -5.48 35.37
CA ARG A 155 -1.56 -4.95 35.11
C ARG A 155 -1.51 -3.44 35.10
N ILE A 156 -2.25 -2.81 34.20
CA ILE A 156 -2.45 -1.36 34.22
C ILE A 156 -3.92 -1.05 34.46
N SER A 157 -4.19 -0.22 35.46
CA SER A 157 -5.53 0.23 35.80
C SER A 157 -5.66 1.73 35.53
N PHE A 158 -6.79 2.14 34.97
CA PHE A 158 -7.12 3.53 34.71
C PHE A 158 -8.36 3.95 35.51
N TRP A 159 -8.39 5.20 35.98
CA TRP A 159 -9.55 5.83 36.63
C TRP A 159 -9.83 7.20 36.02
N LEU A 160 -11.11 7.53 35.85
CA LEU A 160 -11.52 8.90 35.58
C LEU A 160 -11.67 9.65 36.91
N LYS A 161 -10.94 10.74 37.11
CA LYS A 161 -11.08 11.59 38.29
C LYS A 161 -11.82 12.85 37.90
N GLN A 162 -12.86 13.21 38.67
CA GLN A 162 -13.60 14.47 38.49
C GLN A 162 -14.10 14.66 37.04
N PRO A 163 -15.05 13.84 36.56
CA PRO A 163 -15.55 13.92 35.18
C PRO A 163 -16.11 15.31 34.81
N GLY A 164 -16.51 16.11 35.80
CA GLY A 164 -17.05 17.45 35.59
C GLY A 164 -18.34 17.40 34.79
N PRO A 165 -18.45 18.10 33.63
CA PRO A 165 -19.63 18.04 32.78
C PRO A 165 -19.71 16.76 31.94
N LEU A 166 -18.63 15.96 31.87
CA LEU A 166 -18.57 14.74 31.08
C LEU A 166 -19.45 13.66 31.68
N ASN A 167 -20.08 12.87 30.82
CA ASN A 167 -20.83 11.70 31.24
C ASN A 167 -19.89 10.54 31.56
N ASP A 168 -18.93 10.31 30.68
CA ASP A 168 -17.90 9.28 30.80
C ASP A 168 -16.76 9.55 29.79
N VAL A 169 -15.77 8.65 29.77
CA VAL A 169 -14.69 8.66 28.78
C VAL A 169 -14.58 7.28 28.16
N VAL A 170 -14.55 7.19 26.83
CA VAL A 170 -14.21 5.93 26.15
C VAL A 170 -12.69 5.81 26.08
N LEU A 171 -12.16 4.75 26.69
CA LEU A 171 -10.74 4.41 26.73
C LEU A 171 -10.46 3.23 25.79
N ARG A 172 -9.39 3.34 25.01
CA ARG A 172 -8.78 2.23 24.27
C ARG A 172 -7.33 2.13 24.68
N VAL A 173 -6.85 0.93 24.96
CA VAL A 173 -5.47 0.69 25.38
C VAL A 173 -4.81 -0.19 24.33
N TYR A 174 -3.56 0.10 24.02
CA TYR A 174 -2.77 -0.62 23.04
C TYR A 174 -1.37 -0.87 23.58
N VAL A 175 -0.81 -2.01 23.22
CA VAL A 175 0.58 -2.37 23.49
C VAL A 175 1.29 -2.66 22.17
N PRO A 176 2.61 -2.46 22.07
CA PRO A 176 3.34 -2.85 20.88
C PRO A 176 3.18 -4.35 20.62
N THR A 177 2.95 -4.73 19.37
CA THR A 177 2.88 -6.14 18.97
C THR A 177 4.19 -6.83 19.36
N ALA A 178 4.10 -7.97 20.04
CA ALA A 178 5.28 -8.73 20.41
C ALA A 178 6.04 -9.13 19.13
N LYS A 179 7.39 -9.01 19.14
CA LYS A 179 8.22 -9.45 18.03
C LYS A 179 7.89 -10.92 17.72
N THR A 180 7.35 -11.19 16.55
CA THR A 180 7.19 -12.55 16.07
C THR A 180 8.56 -13.07 15.63
N THR A 181 8.80 -14.37 15.80
CA THR A 181 10.04 -15.02 15.34
C THR A 181 10.14 -15.08 13.82
N ASP A 182 9.06 -14.74 13.10
CA ASP A 182 8.98 -14.77 11.64
C ASP A 182 8.27 -13.50 11.12
N ALA A 183 8.96 -12.36 11.27
CA ALA A 183 8.50 -11.06 10.79
C ALA A 183 8.20 -11.06 9.28
N TYR A 184 8.89 -11.92 8.51
CA TYR A 184 8.63 -12.07 7.09
C TYR A 184 7.22 -12.63 6.83
N ALA A 185 6.84 -13.73 7.51
CA ALA A 185 5.51 -14.32 7.34
C ALA A 185 4.39 -13.34 7.71
N ASP A 186 4.55 -12.54 8.76
CA ASP A 186 3.56 -11.54 9.15
C ASP A 186 3.50 -10.34 8.20
N TRP A 187 4.64 -9.92 7.64
CA TRP A 187 4.68 -8.90 6.59
C TRP A 187 3.91 -9.34 5.34
N VAL A 188 4.13 -10.58 4.88
CA VAL A 188 3.46 -11.16 3.71
C VAL A 188 1.96 -11.33 3.94
N ARG A 189 1.51 -11.48 5.20
CA ARG A 189 0.07 -11.56 5.53
C ARG A 189 -0.67 -10.21 5.44
N LEU A 190 0.05 -9.09 5.50
CA LEU A 190 -0.56 -7.78 5.32
C LEU A 190 -1.00 -7.57 3.87
N SER A 191 -2.14 -6.90 3.68
CA SER A 191 -2.55 -6.41 2.36
C SER A 191 -1.57 -5.32 1.86
N GLN A 192 -1.57 -5.04 0.56
CA GLN A 192 -0.71 -4.00 -0.03
C GLN A 192 -0.88 -2.65 0.67
N ASN A 193 -2.13 -2.22 0.88
CA ASN A 193 -2.43 -0.99 1.62
C ASN A 193 -1.89 -1.02 3.05
N GLY A 194 -1.96 -2.18 3.72
CA GLY A 194 -1.37 -2.37 5.04
C GLY A 194 0.16 -2.24 5.04
N ARG A 195 0.84 -2.84 4.05
CA ARG A 195 2.30 -2.74 3.89
C ARG A 195 2.73 -1.31 3.54
N SER A 196 2.03 -0.66 2.60
CA SER A 196 2.28 0.74 2.23
C SER A 196 2.07 1.68 3.41
N ALA A 197 0.99 1.51 4.19
CA ALA A 197 0.72 2.36 5.36
C ALA A 197 1.78 2.20 6.46
N LEU A 198 2.30 0.99 6.67
CA LEU A 198 3.43 0.78 7.60
C LEU A 198 4.73 1.35 7.08
N ALA A 199 5.02 1.16 5.79
CA ALA A 199 6.21 1.69 5.16
C ALA A 199 6.18 3.22 5.01
N GLU A 200 5.03 3.86 5.19
CA GLU A 200 4.87 5.30 5.05
C GLU A 200 5.78 6.10 5.99
N ALA A 201 6.05 5.58 7.19
CA ALA A 201 7.04 6.13 8.14
C ALA A 201 8.49 5.99 7.67
N SER A 202 8.76 5.01 6.81
CA SER A 202 10.11 4.75 6.32
C SER A 202 10.50 5.77 5.26
N ILE A 203 11.82 5.95 5.12
CA ILE A 203 12.37 6.67 3.99
C ILE A 203 12.02 5.94 2.68
N LEU A 204 11.91 4.61 2.77
CA LEU A 204 11.72 3.65 1.69
C LEU A 204 10.28 3.20 1.57
N ASP A 205 9.90 2.85 0.34
CA ASP A 205 8.60 2.24 0.09
C ASP A 205 8.58 0.76 0.51
N HIS A 206 7.38 0.19 0.70
CA HIS A 206 7.20 -1.12 1.31
C HIS A 206 7.88 -2.28 0.57
N HIS A 207 8.03 -2.16 -0.75
CA HIS A 207 8.73 -3.14 -1.58
C HIS A 207 10.25 -3.16 -1.37
N PHE A 208 10.78 -2.14 -0.70
CA PHE A 208 12.22 -1.89 -0.56
C PHE A 208 12.71 -1.98 0.87
N LEU A 209 11.81 -2.31 1.80
CA LEU A 209 12.16 -2.51 3.19
C LEU A 209 12.92 -3.83 3.38
N GLU A 210 14.00 -3.78 4.13
CA GLU A 210 14.75 -4.95 4.55
C GLU A 210 13.97 -5.77 5.58
N GLU A 211 14.36 -7.03 5.82
CA GLU A 211 13.69 -7.86 6.83
C GLU A 211 13.75 -7.24 8.23
N GLU A 212 14.86 -6.61 8.59
CA GLU A 212 15.00 -5.92 9.87
C GLU A 212 14.08 -4.70 9.96
N GLU A 213 13.96 -3.92 8.87
CA GLU A 213 13.05 -2.77 8.80
C GLU A 213 11.59 -3.22 8.83
N LYS A 214 11.23 -4.27 8.09
CA LYS A 214 9.90 -4.90 8.15
C LYS A 214 9.61 -5.39 9.56
N ALA A 215 10.55 -6.08 10.20
CA ALA A 215 10.42 -6.53 11.58
C ALA A 215 10.27 -5.36 12.56
N ALA A 216 11.01 -4.27 12.36
CA ALA A 216 10.90 -3.06 13.17
C ALA A 216 9.54 -2.37 12.98
N LEU A 217 9.05 -2.28 11.74
CA LEU A 217 7.75 -1.69 11.42
C LEU A 217 6.59 -2.55 11.92
N LEU A 218 6.68 -3.88 11.79
CA LEU A 218 5.73 -4.82 12.39
C LEU A 218 5.73 -4.74 13.91
N ALA A 219 6.91 -4.68 14.53
CA ALA A 219 7.05 -4.49 15.97
C ALA A 219 6.56 -3.12 16.44
N SER A 220 6.46 -2.13 15.54
CA SER A 220 5.91 -0.81 15.83
C SER A 220 4.38 -0.76 15.77
N GLN A 221 3.72 -1.83 15.33
CA GLN A 221 2.27 -1.92 15.36
C GLN A 221 1.74 -1.95 16.78
N TRP A 222 0.54 -1.41 16.95
CA TRP A 222 -0.15 -1.32 18.22
C TRP A 222 -1.30 -2.33 18.25
N GLU A 223 -1.23 -3.30 19.15
CA GLU A 223 -2.28 -4.30 19.35
C GLU A 223 -3.27 -3.81 20.42
N PRO A 224 -4.58 -3.75 20.12
CA PRO A 224 -5.59 -3.35 21.09
C PRO A 224 -5.68 -4.36 22.24
N GLN A 225 -5.75 -3.85 23.46
CA GLN A 225 -5.92 -4.64 24.67
C GLN A 225 -7.33 -4.48 25.22
N ALA A 226 -7.96 -5.60 25.54
CA ALA A 226 -9.24 -5.63 26.25
C ALA A 226 -9.01 -5.54 27.78
N PRO A 227 -9.93 -4.90 28.52
CA PRO A 227 -9.89 -4.92 29.97
C PRO A 227 -10.19 -6.32 30.49
N LEU A 228 -9.60 -6.65 31.63
CA LEU A 228 -9.85 -7.86 32.40
C LEU A 228 -11.26 -7.79 33.02
N GLY A 229 -12.03 -8.87 32.86
CA GLY A 229 -13.36 -9.02 33.45
C GLY A 229 -14.42 -9.44 32.43
N VAL A 230 -15.69 -9.32 32.82
CA VAL A 230 -16.87 -9.64 32.01
C VAL A 230 -17.54 -8.36 31.52
N THR A 231 -17.82 -8.27 30.21
CA THR A 231 -18.58 -7.15 29.63
C THR A 231 -19.96 -7.06 30.28
N GLY A 232 -20.37 -5.86 30.70
CA GLY A 232 -21.63 -5.60 31.41
C GLY A 232 -21.53 -5.64 32.93
N GLU A 233 -20.52 -6.31 33.49
CA GLU A 233 -20.30 -6.41 34.94
C GLU A 233 -19.09 -5.59 35.40
N ASP A 234 -17.94 -5.84 34.77
CA ASP A 234 -16.65 -5.23 35.11
C ASP A 234 -16.35 -4.01 34.24
N TYR A 235 -16.78 -4.04 32.98
CA TYR A 235 -16.60 -2.94 32.04
C TYR A 235 -17.76 -2.87 31.03
N LEU A 236 -17.96 -1.69 30.43
CA LEU A 236 -18.92 -1.49 29.36
C LEU A 236 -18.19 -1.22 28.04
N VAL A 237 -18.78 -1.65 26.93
CA VAL A 237 -18.23 -1.51 25.58
C VAL A 237 -19.08 -0.53 24.79
N ARG A 238 -18.44 0.29 23.96
CA ARG A 238 -19.08 1.16 22.97
C ARG A 238 -18.39 1.09 21.61
N HIS A 239 -19.19 1.13 20.55
CA HIS A 239 -18.72 1.28 19.17
C HIS A 239 -18.59 2.75 18.82
N LEU A 240 -17.35 3.21 18.68
CA LEU A 240 -17.00 4.57 18.31
C LEU A 240 -16.76 4.63 16.81
N TYR A 241 -17.62 5.35 16.10
CA TYR A 241 -17.47 5.61 14.67
C TYR A 241 -16.67 6.90 14.50
N SER A 242 -15.49 6.80 13.90
CA SER A 242 -14.60 7.95 13.65
C SER A 242 -14.49 8.21 12.16
N LEU A 243 -14.64 9.46 11.74
CA LEU A 243 -14.52 9.82 10.34
C LEU A 243 -13.04 9.77 9.91
N SER A 244 -12.73 9.02 8.85
CA SER A 244 -11.35 8.85 8.35
C SER A 244 -11.10 9.70 7.11
N GLY A 245 -10.00 10.45 7.11
CA GLY A 245 -9.53 11.29 5.99
C GLY A 245 -9.54 12.81 6.29
N PRO A 246 -8.78 13.63 5.55
CA PRO A 246 -8.95 15.09 5.55
C PRO A 246 -10.31 15.43 4.91
N LEU A 247 -11.14 16.19 5.61
CA LEU A 247 -12.38 16.72 5.05
C LEU A 247 -12.04 17.88 4.09
N VAL A 248 -12.18 17.65 2.79
CA VAL A 248 -12.12 18.69 1.75
C VAL A 248 -13.49 18.79 1.06
N ARG A 249 -13.80 20.02 0.61
CA ARG A 249 -15.05 20.51 0.01
C ARG A 249 -15.81 19.45 -0.81
N ALA A 250 -17.12 19.43 -0.60
CA ALA A 250 -18.07 18.88 -1.55
C ALA A 250 -18.06 19.69 -2.83
N ASP A 251 -17.23 19.27 -3.76
CA ASP A 251 -17.52 19.20 -5.18
C ASP A 251 -16.43 18.31 -5.78
N GLU A 252 -16.52 17.01 -5.47
CA GLU A 252 -15.99 15.92 -6.27
C GLU A 252 -16.45 14.64 -5.59
N GLY A 253 -17.40 13.95 -6.21
CA GLY A 253 -17.85 12.65 -5.72
C GLY A 253 -16.64 11.77 -5.51
N GLN A 254 -16.58 11.08 -4.37
CA GLN A 254 -15.69 9.94 -4.17
C GLN A 254 -15.81 9.05 -5.42
N LYS A 255 -14.85 9.18 -6.34
CA LYS A 255 -14.53 8.10 -7.25
C LYS A 255 -13.96 7.02 -6.36
N GLN A 256 -14.88 6.18 -5.88
CA GLN A 256 -14.57 4.81 -5.52
C GLN A 256 -13.56 4.33 -6.56
N LEU A 257 -12.33 4.06 -6.12
CA LEU A 257 -11.28 3.55 -6.99
C LEU A 257 -11.91 2.40 -7.78
N ASP A 258 -12.09 2.60 -9.09
CA ASP A 258 -12.52 1.56 -10.02
C ASP A 258 -11.40 0.52 -10.08
N THR A 259 -11.28 -0.33 -9.05
CA THR A 259 -10.46 -1.56 -9.07
C THR A 259 -11.15 -2.64 -9.88
N ALA A 260 -11.89 -2.25 -10.92
CA ALA A 260 -12.71 -3.13 -11.71
C ALA A 260 -11.86 -3.79 -12.78
N TYR A 261 -11.74 -5.12 -12.67
CA TYR A 261 -11.10 -5.96 -13.68
C TYR A 261 -11.93 -5.93 -14.96
N LEU A 262 -11.28 -5.71 -16.09
CA LEU A 262 -11.96 -5.78 -17.39
C LEU A 262 -12.18 -7.25 -17.77
N ALA A 263 -13.38 -7.76 -17.52
CA ALA A 263 -13.84 -9.08 -17.94
C ALA A 263 -13.99 -9.15 -19.46
N ALA A 264 -13.53 -10.25 -20.04
CA ALA A 264 -13.79 -10.63 -21.41
C ALA A 264 -13.88 -12.16 -21.48
N PRO A 265 -14.64 -12.72 -22.45
CA PRO A 265 -14.52 -14.13 -22.77
C PRO A 265 -13.05 -14.48 -23.00
N TYR A 266 -12.60 -15.62 -22.45
CA TYR A 266 -11.23 -16.13 -22.56
C TYR A 266 -10.16 -15.36 -21.76
N ARG A 267 -10.55 -14.40 -20.92
CA ARG A 267 -9.63 -13.74 -20.01
C ARG A 267 -9.85 -14.24 -18.59
N ASP A 268 -8.94 -15.10 -18.14
CA ASP A 268 -9.01 -15.67 -16.81
C ASP A 268 -8.25 -14.81 -15.79
N PHE A 269 -8.77 -14.84 -14.57
CA PHE A 269 -8.19 -14.18 -13.40
C PHE A 269 -7.95 -15.22 -12.32
N ILE A 270 -6.89 -15.07 -11.55
CA ILE A 270 -6.51 -16.00 -10.49
C ILE A 270 -6.35 -15.20 -9.21
N PHE A 271 -7.17 -15.50 -8.21
CA PHE A 271 -7.13 -14.83 -6.92
C PHE A 271 -6.62 -15.80 -5.86
N ALA A 272 -5.74 -15.32 -4.98
CA ALA A 272 -5.52 -16.01 -3.72
C ALA A 272 -6.65 -15.65 -2.76
N ILE A 273 -7.30 -16.67 -2.20
CA ILE A 273 -8.47 -16.48 -1.33
C ILE A 273 -8.25 -17.13 0.03
N GLN A 274 -8.76 -16.49 1.08
CA GLN A 274 -8.75 -16.95 2.47
C GLN A 274 -10.09 -17.61 2.82
N PRO A 275 -10.23 -18.22 4.01
CA PRO A 275 -11.53 -18.65 4.50
C PRO A 275 -12.48 -17.47 4.73
N GLY A 276 -13.62 -17.46 4.06
CA GLY A 276 -14.65 -16.43 4.22
C GLY A 276 -15.46 -16.13 2.95
N PRO A 277 -16.59 -15.41 3.06
CA PRO A 277 -17.46 -15.11 1.94
C PRO A 277 -16.80 -14.16 0.93
N ILE A 278 -17.10 -14.38 -0.36
CA ILE A 278 -16.61 -13.53 -1.44
C ILE A 278 -17.79 -12.87 -2.15
N THR A 279 -17.74 -11.54 -2.22
CA THR A 279 -18.73 -10.71 -2.89
C THR A 279 -18.21 -10.26 -4.24
N TRP A 280 -19.03 -10.40 -5.28
CA TRP A 280 -18.70 -9.97 -6.63
C TRP A 280 -19.68 -8.91 -7.13
N GLN A 281 -19.15 -7.91 -7.82
CA GLN A 281 -19.97 -6.92 -8.51
C GLN A 281 -19.56 -6.91 -9.98
N PHE A 282 -20.53 -6.93 -10.89
CA PHE A 282 -20.29 -7.09 -12.32
C PHE A 282 -21.02 -6.02 -13.09
N GLN A 283 -20.34 -5.36 -14.02
CA GLN A 283 -20.99 -4.44 -14.95
C GLN A 283 -20.77 -4.95 -16.37
N THR A 284 -21.79 -5.57 -16.95
CA THR A 284 -21.78 -6.01 -18.35
C THR A 284 -22.09 -4.84 -19.28
N GLN A 285 -21.45 -4.81 -20.45
CA GLN A 285 -21.80 -3.87 -21.52
C GLN A 285 -23.04 -4.32 -22.31
N THR A 286 -23.43 -5.60 -22.19
CA THR A 286 -24.55 -6.23 -22.90
C THR A 286 -25.50 -6.91 -21.90
N PRO A 287 -26.58 -6.24 -21.45
CA PRO A 287 -27.49 -6.76 -20.43
C PRO A 287 -28.39 -7.92 -20.89
N ASP A 288 -28.47 -8.19 -22.20
CA ASP A 288 -29.44 -9.13 -22.80
C ASP A 288 -28.94 -10.58 -22.99
N LEU A 289 -27.69 -10.88 -22.63
CA LEU A 289 -27.14 -12.25 -22.69
C LEU A 289 -26.99 -12.83 -21.28
N SER A 290 -27.17 -14.15 -21.13
CA SER A 290 -26.84 -14.86 -19.90
C SER A 290 -25.36 -14.65 -19.58
N THR A 291 -25.08 -13.80 -18.59
CA THR A 291 -23.72 -13.55 -18.11
C THR A 291 -23.34 -14.64 -17.12
N GLY A 292 -22.42 -15.52 -17.50
CA GLY A 292 -21.89 -16.54 -16.61
C GLY A 292 -20.45 -16.26 -16.19
N VAL A 293 -20.07 -16.77 -15.04
CA VAL A 293 -18.68 -16.88 -14.60
C VAL A 293 -18.42 -18.34 -14.27
N HIS A 294 -17.39 -18.91 -14.88
CA HIS A 294 -16.89 -20.21 -14.45
C HIS A 294 -15.88 -20.00 -13.33
N LEU A 295 -16.09 -20.63 -12.18
CA LEU A 295 -15.22 -20.54 -11.02
C LEU A 295 -14.54 -21.90 -10.81
N THR A 296 -13.23 -21.92 -10.85
CA THR A 296 -12.43 -23.10 -10.50
C THR A 296 -11.68 -22.79 -9.22
N TYR A 297 -12.04 -23.48 -8.13
CA TYR A 297 -11.43 -23.28 -6.81
C TYR A 297 -10.51 -24.44 -6.47
N ARG A 298 -9.29 -24.12 -6.02
CA ARG A 298 -8.23 -25.08 -5.75
C ARG A 298 -7.61 -24.87 -4.37
N THR A 299 -7.47 -25.94 -3.61
CA THR A 299 -6.68 -26.01 -2.36
C THR A 299 -5.46 -26.91 -2.55
N GLU A 300 -4.63 -27.05 -1.52
CA GLU A 300 -3.49 -27.99 -1.54
C GLU A 300 -3.92 -29.46 -1.72
N SER A 301 -5.15 -29.81 -1.35
CA SER A 301 -5.61 -31.20 -1.28
C SER A 301 -6.82 -31.51 -2.16
N ASN A 302 -7.45 -30.49 -2.76
CA ASN A 302 -8.67 -30.69 -3.53
C ASN A 302 -8.85 -29.63 -4.62
N ILE A 303 -9.48 -30.03 -5.73
CA ILE A 303 -9.93 -29.13 -6.79
C ILE A 303 -11.45 -29.26 -6.85
N SER A 304 -12.14 -28.13 -6.76
CA SER A 304 -13.59 -28.06 -6.89
C SER A 304 -13.97 -27.05 -7.96
N GLU A 305 -14.73 -27.49 -8.95
CA GLU A 305 -15.29 -26.63 -9.98
C GLU A 305 -16.71 -26.22 -9.61
N SER A 306 -17.06 -24.98 -9.88
CA SER A 306 -18.39 -24.45 -9.66
C SER A 306 -18.73 -23.47 -10.77
N LYS A 307 -19.75 -23.79 -11.56
CA LYS A 307 -20.28 -22.87 -12.55
C LYS A 307 -21.28 -21.93 -11.88
N PHE A 308 -21.05 -20.62 -12.00
CA PHE A 308 -21.96 -19.60 -11.49
C PHE A 308 -22.57 -18.82 -12.64
N GLU A 309 -23.84 -19.07 -12.92
CA GLU A 309 -24.60 -18.33 -13.93
C GLU A 309 -25.41 -17.23 -13.25
N LEU A 310 -25.24 -15.98 -13.68
CA LEU A 310 -26.10 -14.90 -13.23
C LEU A 310 -27.41 -14.91 -14.02
N PRO A 311 -28.56 -14.71 -13.36
CA PRO A 311 -29.81 -14.47 -14.07
C PRO A 311 -29.70 -13.25 -15.00
N PRO A 312 -30.40 -13.23 -16.15
CA PRO A 312 -30.46 -12.06 -17.02
C PRO A 312 -30.86 -10.80 -16.25
N GLY A 313 -30.16 -9.67 -16.49
CA GLY A 313 -30.42 -8.39 -15.84
C GLY A 313 -29.82 -8.19 -14.43
N VAL A 314 -29.13 -9.18 -13.86
CA VAL A 314 -28.48 -9.07 -12.55
C VAL A 314 -27.05 -8.51 -12.69
N GLN A 315 -26.75 -7.39 -12.03
CA GLN A 315 -25.44 -6.72 -12.05
C GLN A 315 -24.56 -7.05 -10.82
N THR A 316 -25.06 -7.82 -9.85
CA THR A 316 -24.29 -8.17 -8.64
C THR A 316 -24.55 -9.61 -8.24
N GLY A 317 -23.50 -10.36 -7.94
CA GLY A 317 -23.58 -11.75 -7.52
C GLY A 317 -22.79 -11.99 -6.24
N ILE A 318 -23.37 -12.71 -5.28
CA ILE A 318 -22.64 -13.10 -4.07
C ILE A 318 -22.34 -14.59 -4.16
N TRP A 319 -21.06 -14.95 -4.10
CA TRP A 319 -20.65 -16.34 -4.03
C TRP A 319 -20.43 -16.71 -2.57
N ASN A 320 -21.47 -17.29 -1.96
CA ASN A 320 -21.47 -17.72 -0.57
C ASN A 320 -20.86 -19.13 -0.44
N ALA A 321 -19.61 -19.31 -0.87
CA ALA A 321 -18.83 -20.44 -0.41
C ALA A 321 -18.12 -20.04 0.90
N VAL A 322 -17.87 -21.02 1.76
CA VAL A 322 -16.85 -20.90 2.81
C VAL A 322 -15.63 -21.67 2.30
N PRO A 323 -14.91 -21.14 1.30
CA PRO A 323 -13.73 -21.82 0.78
C PRO A 323 -12.69 -21.93 1.91
N GLN A 324 -11.79 -22.91 1.83
CA GLN A 324 -10.57 -22.89 2.63
C GLN A 324 -9.59 -21.85 2.04
N ALA A 325 -8.36 -21.76 2.55
CA ALA A 325 -7.33 -21.01 1.83
C ALA A 325 -6.97 -21.70 0.52
N GLY A 326 -6.83 -20.96 -0.59
CA GLY A 326 -6.53 -21.55 -1.89
C GLY A 326 -6.44 -20.55 -3.05
N LEU A 327 -6.39 -21.08 -4.27
CA LEU A 327 -6.44 -20.32 -5.52
C LEU A 327 -7.85 -20.40 -6.13
N LEU A 328 -8.38 -19.26 -6.54
CA LEU A 328 -9.65 -19.16 -7.25
C LEU A 328 -9.39 -18.63 -8.67
N GLN A 329 -9.54 -19.48 -9.66
CA GLN A 329 -9.60 -19.07 -11.05
C GLN A 329 -11.03 -18.66 -11.42
N VAL A 330 -11.12 -17.53 -12.11
CA VAL A 330 -12.36 -16.89 -12.53
C VAL A 330 -12.29 -16.68 -14.04
N SER A 331 -13.18 -17.35 -14.77
CA SER A 331 -13.27 -17.28 -16.23
C SER A 331 -14.61 -16.65 -16.63
N PRO A 332 -14.64 -15.34 -16.93
CA PRO A 332 -15.84 -14.66 -17.37
C PRO A 332 -16.28 -15.16 -18.75
N THR A 333 -17.58 -15.31 -18.95
CA THR A 333 -18.17 -15.59 -20.27
C THR A 333 -18.77 -14.34 -20.92
N PHE A 334 -18.53 -13.17 -20.34
CA PHE A 334 -19.08 -11.89 -20.76
C PHE A 334 -17.99 -10.82 -20.90
N SER A 335 -18.34 -9.73 -21.59
CA SER A 335 -17.52 -8.53 -21.70
C SER A 335 -18.06 -7.43 -20.78
N GLY A 336 -17.20 -6.91 -19.91
CA GLY A 336 -17.63 -5.93 -18.90
C GLY A 336 -16.52 -5.61 -17.92
N THR A 337 -16.90 -5.13 -16.75
CA THR A 337 -16.01 -4.98 -15.61
C THR A 337 -16.50 -5.84 -14.44
N PHE A 338 -15.59 -6.24 -13.55
CA PHE A 338 -15.97 -6.86 -12.29
C PHE A 338 -15.05 -6.50 -11.14
N ASN A 339 -15.62 -6.43 -9.95
CA ASN A 339 -14.93 -6.30 -8.68
C ASN A 339 -15.14 -7.57 -7.87
N ALA A 340 -14.08 -7.99 -7.18
CA ALA A 340 -14.10 -9.14 -6.30
C ALA A 340 -13.63 -8.69 -4.92
N ASN A 341 -14.43 -8.90 -3.88
CA ASN A 341 -14.09 -8.50 -2.52
C ASN A 341 -14.24 -9.69 -1.57
N GLN A 342 -13.28 -9.87 -0.66
CA GLN A 342 -13.36 -10.82 0.45
C GLN A 342 -13.25 -10.08 1.76
N ASN A 343 -14.20 -10.30 2.67
CA ASN A 343 -14.26 -9.62 3.98
C ASN A 343 -14.18 -8.08 3.88
N GLY A 344 -14.75 -7.51 2.82
CA GLY A 344 -14.74 -6.05 2.58
C GLY A 344 -13.46 -5.50 1.94
N LEU A 345 -12.47 -6.36 1.64
CA LEU A 345 -11.22 -5.98 0.96
C LEU A 345 -11.22 -6.48 -0.49
N PRO A 346 -10.72 -5.70 -1.47
CA PRO A 346 -10.60 -6.15 -2.85
C PRO A 346 -9.61 -7.31 -2.97
N LEU A 347 -9.98 -8.33 -3.74
CA LEU A 347 -9.11 -9.44 -4.10
C LEU A 347 -8.20 -9.03 -5.26
N GLU A 348 -6.92 -9.38 -5.15
CA GLU A 348 -5.91 -9.09 -6.15
C GLU A 348 -5.74 -10.26 -7.13
N ASN A 349 -5.73 -9.97 -8.44
CA ASN A 349 -5.37 -10.96 -9.44
C ASN A 349 -3.86 -11.24 -9.38
N ILE A 350 -3.51 -12.45 -8.95
CA ILE A 350 -2.14 -12.90 -8.77
C ILE A 350 -1.63 -13.73 -9.95
N GLY A 351 -2.40 -13.91 -11.02
CA GLY A 351 -1.96 -14.76 -12.12
C GLY A 351 -2.73 -14.60 -13.42
N THR A 352 -2.30 -15.37 -14.42
CA THR A 352 -2.95 -15.41 -15.74
C THR A 352 -2.96 -16.83 -16.28
N VAL A 353 -3.94 -17.13 -17.15
CA VAL A 353 -3.96 -18.37 -17.93
C VAL A 353 -3.54 -18.05 -19.35
N ARG A 354 -2.57 -18.79 -19.89
CA ARG A 354 -1.99 -18.52 -21.22
C ARG A 354 -1.94 -19.80 -22.06
N PRO A 355 -2.25 -19.71 -23.37
CA PRO A 355 -1.99 -20.82 -24.30
C PRO A 355 -0.48 -20.97 -24.50
N PHE A 356 0.04 -22.19 -24.54
CA PHE A 356 1.42 -22.52 -24.94
C PHE A 356 1.43 -23.60 -26.01
N TRP A 357 2.36 -23.49 -26.96
CA TRP A 357 2.52 -24.47 -28.02
C TRP A 357 3.43 -25.61 -27.58
N THR A 358 3.00 -26.84 -27.82
CA THR A 358 3.81 -28.03 -27.57
C THR A 358 4.91 -28.14 -28.63
N MET A 359 6.14 -28.41 -28.19
CA MET A 359 7.29 -28.69 -29.05
C MET A 359 7.86 -30.06 -28.70
N GLU A 360 7.77 -31.00 -29.64
CA GLU A 360 8.31 -32.35 -29.50
C GLU A 360 9.76 -32.43 -29.96
N PRO A 361 10.59 -33.38 -29.46
CA PRO A 361 12.01 -33.47 -29.82
C PRO A 361 12.30 -33.60 -31.32
N SER A 362 11.35 -34.16 -32.07
CA SER A 362 11.45 -34.39 -33.51
C SER A 362 10.88 -33.25 -34.36
N HIS A 363 10.30 -32.22 -33.75
CA HIS A 363 9.59 -31.16 -34.45
C HIS A 363 10.00 -29.77 -33.93
N ASN A 364 10.30 -28.87 -34.86
CA ASN A 364 10.64 -27.49 -34.52
C ASN A 364 9.39 -26.63 -34.52
N LEU A 365 9.36 -25.59 -33.68
CA LEU A 365 8.38 -24.52 -33.81
C LEU A 365 8.97 -23.38 -34.67
N ASN A 366 8.32 -23.09 -35.79
CA ASN A 366 8.72 -22.03 -36.70
C ASN A 366 7.76 -20.85 -36.56
N PHE A 367 8.27 -19.64 -36.36
CA PHE A 367 7.49 -18.41 -36.23
C PHE A 367 7.85 -17.47 -37.37
N GLN A 368 6.82 -17.00 -38.10
CA GLN A 368 7.01 -15.99 -39.13
C GLN A 368 7.11 -14.61 -38.47
N LEU A 369 8.16 -13.87 -38.82
CA LEU A 369 8.44 -12.55 -38.29
C LEU A 369 8.06 -11.50 -39.34
N MET A 370 7.32 -10.48 -38.91
CA MET A 370 7.00 -9.37 -39.79
C MET A 370 8.25 -8.54 -40.07
N GLN A 371 8.63 -8.43 -41.34
CA GLN A 371 9.64 -7.46 -41.77
C GLN A 371 9.14 -6.05 -41.47
N THR A 372 9.87 -5.34 -40.62
CA THR A 372 9.58 -3.94 -40.32
C THR A 372 10.85 -3.11 -40.41
N THR A 373 10.71 -1.85 -40.80
CA THR A 373 11.79 -0.87 -40.75
C THR A 373 12.19 -0.50 -39.32
N LEU A 374 11.36 -0.85 -38.33
CA LEU A 374 11.61 -0.64 -36.91
C LEU A 374 12.30 -1.88 -36.32
N SER A 375 13.22 -1.68 -35.38
CA SER A 375 13.75 -2.80 -34.61
C SER A 375 12.64 -3.41 -33.74
N GLN A 376 12.66 -4.73 -33.62
CA GLN A 376 11.72 -5.50 -32.82
C GLN A 376 12.49 -6.28 -31.76
N ALA A 377 11.82 -6.57 -30.65
CA ALA A 377 12.29 -7.52 -29.67
C ALA A 377 11.37 -8.74 -29.67
N LEU A 378 11.94 -9.90 -29.36
CA LEU A 378 11.21 -11.12 -29.04
C LEU A 378 11.32 -11.40 -27.55
N ARG A 379 10.24 -11.98 -27.01
CA ARG A 379 10.21 -12.65 -25.71
C ARG A 379 9.84 -14.10 -25.96
N ILE A 380 10.70 -15.01 -25.55
CA ILE A 380 10.47 -16.46 -25.63
C ILE A 380 10.24 -16.95 -24.21
N THR A 381 9.11 -17.60 -23.95
CA THR A 381 8.79 -18.17 -22.63
C THR A 381 8.53 -19.65 -22.76
N TRP A 382 9.07 -20.48 -21.87
CA TRP A 382 8.86 -21.92 -21.94
C TRP A 382 8.91 -22.62 -20.58
N THR A 383 8.39 -23.84 -20.52
CA THR A 383 8.44 -24.74 -19.37
C THR A 383 8.38 -26.22 -19.81
N SER A 384 8.61 -27.13 -18.86
CA SER A 384 8.44 -28.59 -19.02
C SER A 384 7.96 -29.22 -17.70
N THR A 385 7.63 -30.51 -17.76
CA THR A 385 7.05 -31.32 -16.66
C THR A 385 8.05 -32.22 -15.93
N THR A 386 9.33 -32.22 -16.32
CA THR A 386 10.26 -33.32 -15.97
C THR A 386 11.06 -33.09 -14.68
N GLU A 387 11.32 -34.15 -13.90
CA GLU A 387 12.36 -34.20 -12.86
C GLU A 387 13.79 -34.16 -13.45
N ALA A 388 13.98 -34.63 -14.69
CA ALA A 388 15.24 -34.58 -15.40
C ALA A 388 15.62 -33.14 -15.82
N PRO A 389 16.92 -32.78 -15.80
CA PRO A 389 17.40 -31.46 -16.22
C PRO A 389 16.91 -31.10 -17.62
N ILE A 390 16.48 -29.86 -17.82
CA ILE A 390 16.07 -29.39 -19.14
C ILE A 390 17.32 -29.05 -19.96
N ASP A 391 17.49 -29.74 -21.09
CA ASP A 391 18.48 -29.34 -22.08
C ASP A 391 18.15 -27.93 -22.65
N PRO A 392 19.16 -27.07 -22.89
CA PRO A 392 18.94 -25.75 -23.46
C PRO A 392 18.21 -25.80 -24.80
N ILE A 393 17.20 -24.95 -24.97
CA ILE A 393 16.51 -24.76 -26.25
C ILE A 393 17.47 -24.11 -27.23
N GLN A 394 17.49 -24.59 -28.47
CA GLN A 394 18.22 -23.95 -29.56
C GLN A 394 17.29 -22.97 -30.28
N TYR A 395 17.80 -21.81 -30.66
CA TYR A 395 17.12 -20.88 -31.55
C TYR A 395 17.95 -20.62 -32.81
N ALA A 396 17.27 -20.41 -33.94
CA ALA A 396 17.87 -19.90 -35.16
C ALA A 396 16.98 -18.81 -35.78
N LEU A 397 17.57 -17.68 -36.13
CA LEU A 397 16.94 -16.59 -36.87
C LEU A 397 17.37 -16.69 -38.34
N LEU A 398 16.40 -16.76 -39.24
CA LEU A 398 16.63 -16.87 -40.67
C LEU A 398 16.29 -15.58 -41.41
N GLY A 399 17.05 -15.31 -42.46
CA GLY A 399 16.80 -14.22 -43.40
C GLY A 399 15.86 -14.59 -44.55
N PRO A 400 15.59 -13.64 -45.46
CA PRO A 400 14.64 -13.83 -46.56
C PRO A 400 15.01 -14.98 -47.50
N GLN A 401 16.30 -15.32 -47.60
CA GLN A 401 16.82 -16.42 -48.40
C GLN A 401 17.01 -17.71 -47.58
N ARG A 402 16.48 -17.77 -46.34
CA ARG A 402 16.64 -18.85 -45.37
C ARG A 402 18.09 -19.09 -44.93
N GLU A 403 18.95 -18.11 -45.10
CA GLU A 403 20.27 -18.09 -44.49
C GLU A 403 20.16 -17.86 -42.98
N ILE A 404 20.99 -18.53 -42.19
CA ILE A 404 21.06 -18.31 -40.74
C ILE A 404 21.73 -16.96 -40.49
N ILE A 405 20.98 -16.01 -39.94
CA ILE A 405 21.48 -14.69 -39.54
C ILE A 405 22.09 -14.75 -38.14
N ASP A 406 21.44 -15.45 -37.23
CA ASP A 406 21.88 -15.65 -35.85
C ASP A 406 21.37 -16.99 -35.31
N GLN A 407 22.11 -17.58 -34.36
CA GLN A 407 21.71 -18.81 -33.69
C GLN A 407 22.37 -18.93 -32.32
N GLY A 408 21.71 -19.60 -31.38
CA GLY A 408 22.24 -19.78 -30.04
C GLY A 408 21.37 -20.66 -29.15
N THR A 409 21.67 -20.63 -27.85
CA THR A 409 21.01 -21.48 -26.84
C THR A 409 20.31 -20.64 -25.77
N LEU A 410 19.15 -21.10 -25.32
CA LEU A 410 18.35 -20.48 -24.27
C LEU A 410 18.35 -21.38 -23.03
N ARG A 411 18.82 -20.86 -21.91
CA ARG A 411 18.94 -21.61 -20.65
C ARG A 411 17.61 -21.66 -19.92
N ALA A 412 17.21 -22.86 -19.51
CA ALA A 412 16.00 -23.10 -18.76
C ALA A 412 16.19 -22.82 -17.25
N ASN A 413 15.09 -22.52 -16.58
CA ASN A 413 14.99 -22.47 -15.13
C ASN A 413 14.75 -23.88 -14.58
N GLU A 414 15.58 -24.31 -13.64
CA GLU A 414 15.50 -25.64 -13.05
C GLU A 414 14.52 -25.72 -11.86
N GLN A 415 14.04 -24.60 -11.33
CA GLN A 415 13.17 -24.61 -10.15
C GLN A 415 11.76 -25.10 -10.49
N ILE A 416 11.24 -26.08 -9.75
CA ILE A 416 9.84 -26.51 -9.86
C ILE A 416 8.92 -25.47 -9.22
N SER A 417 7.88 -25.05 -9.95
CA SER A 417 6.86 -24.14 -9.43
C SER A 417 5.69 -24.92 -8.84
N ARG A 418 5.17 -24.45 -7.71
CA ARG A 418 3.91 -24.97 -7.13
C ARG A 418 2.67 -24.23 -7.64
N LEU A 419 2.88 -23.15 -8.39
CA LEU A 419 1.85 -22.21 -8.82
C LEU A 419 1.72 -22.17 -10.34
N LEU A 420 2.53 -22.97 -11.05
CA LEU A 420 2.44 -23.20 -12.48
C LEU A 420 1.92 -24.60 -12.73
N TYR A 421 0.82 -24.73 -13.47
CA TYR A 421 0.22 -26.04 -13.81
C TYR A 421 -0.52 -26.00 -15.15
N LEU A 422 -0.69 -27.16 -15.77
CA LEU A 422 -1.57 -27.29 -16.93
C LEU A 422 -3.03 -27.25 -16.45
N GLU A 423 -3.87 -26.46 -17.11
CA GLU A 423 -5.28 -26.30 -16.73
C GLU A 423 -6.01 -27.66 -16.74
N ASP A 424 -5.78 -28.48 -17.77
CA ASP A 424 -6.41 -29.79 -17.93
C ASP A 424 -5.73 -30.90 -17.10
N GLN A 425 -4.51 -30.66 -16.60
CA GLN A 425 -3.71 -31.60 -15.82
C GLN A 425 -3.09 -30.89 -14.59
N PRO A 426 -3.92 -30.43 -13.66
CA PRO A 426 -3.50 -29.53 -12.59
C PRO A 426 -2.53 -30.15 -11.58
N ASP A 427 -2.49 -31.49 -11.50
CA ASP A 427 -1.57 -32.24 -10.64
C ASP A 427 -0.16 -32.35 -11.21
N GLU A 428 0.01 -32.05 -12.50
CA GLU A 428 1.32 -32.07 -13.13
C GLU A 428 2.15 -30.86 -12.70
N LYS A 429 3.31 -31.14 -12.10
CA LYS A 429 4.20 -30.09 -11.60
C LYS A 429 5.03 -29.55 -12.76
N LEU A 430 4.89 -28.26 -13.01
CA LEU A 430 5.67 -27.57 -14.03
C LEU A 430 6.90 -26.91 -13.43
N ARG A 431 7.97 -26.82 -14.23
CA ARG A 431 9.09 -25.94 -13.89
C ARG A 431 8.67 -24.49 -14.00
N THR A 432 9.29 -23.63 -13.21
CA THR A 432 9.12 -22.18 -13.27
C THR A 432 9.37 -21.72 -14.70
N LEU A 433 8.52 -20.82 -15.20
CA LEU A 433 8.66 -20.31 -16.56
C LEU A 433 10.06 -19.74 -16.77
N SER A 434 10.71 -20.25 -17.80
CA SER A 434 11.94 -19.71 -18.33
C SER A 434 11.58 -18.61 -19.31
N THR A 435 12.29 -17.48 -19.26
CA THR A 435 12.08 -16.37 -20.19
C THR A 435 13.40 -15.91 -20.77
N ALA A 436 13.43 -15.68 -22.07
CA ALA A 436 14.54 -15.07 -22.77
C ALA A 436 14.04 -13.95 -23.69
N TYR A 437 14.86 -12.92 -23.84
CA TYR A 437 14.61 -11.78 -24.72
C TYR A 437 15.70 -11.69 -25.77
N LEU A 438 15.32 -11.38 -27.01
CA LEU A 438 16.19 -11.24 -28.17
C LEU A 438 15.85 -9.95 -28.91
N GLU A 439 16.82 -9.18 -29.38
CA GLU A 439 16.56 -8.14 -30.38
C GLU A 439 16.63 -8.77 -31.77
N LEU A 440 15.63 -8.48 -32.60
CA LEU A 440 15.57 -8.96 -33.98
C LEU A 440 16.45 -8.10 -34.88
N PRO A 441 17.40 -8.72 -35.62
CA PRO A 441 18.04 -8.07 -36.75
C PRO A 441 16.97 -7.63 -37.77
N PRO A 442 17.14 -6.47 -38.42
CA PRO A 442 16.13 -5.92 -39.33
C PRO A 442 15.83 -6.80 -40.56
N ASN A 443 16.72 -7.75 -40.88
CA ASN A 443 16.57 -8.71 -41.98
C ASN A 443 16.01 -10.08 -41.54
N ALA A 444 15.76 -10.32 -40.25
CA ALA A 444 15.19 -11.59 -39.79
C ALA A 444 13.71 -11.72 -40.20
N VAL A 445 13.35 -12.86 -40.79
CA VAL A 445 11.98 -13.16 -41.26
C VAL A 445 11.37 -14.41 -40.62
N GLU A 446 12.19 -15.27 -40.04
CA GLU A 446 11.71 -16.52 -39.42
C GLU A 446 12.55 -16.82 -38.17
N LEU A 447 11.89 -17.27 -37.11
CA LEU A 447 12.50 -17.84 -35.91
C LEU A 447 12.19 -19.33 -35.85
N ILE A 448 13.21 -20.16 -35.66
CA ILE A 448 13.07 -21.60 -35.42
C ILE A 448 13.49 -21.89 -33.98
N LEU A 449 12.65 -22.61 -33.25
CA LEU A 449 12.97 -23.17 -31.94
C LEU A 449 13.07 -24.69 -32.03
N SER A 450 14.08 -25.26 -31.35
CA SER A 450 14.31 -26.70 -31.27
C SER A 450 14.68 -27.11 -29.85
N ALA A 451 14.18 -28.27 -29.40
CA ALA A 451 14.49 -28.85 -28.09
C ALA A 451 14.75 -30.35 -28.25
N SER A 452 15.57 -30.93 -27.36
CA SER A 452 15.82 -32.38 -27.30
C SER A 452 14.78 -33.14 -26.48
N GLN A 453 13.88 -32.43 -25.80
CA GLN A 453 12.82 -32.97 -24.94
C GLN A 453 11.50 -32.21 -25.16
N PRO A 454 10.35 -32.82 -24.83
CA PRO A 454 9.06 -32.15 -24.92
C PRO A 454 9.01 -30.91 -24.01
N ILE A 455 8.59 -29.79 -24.57
CA ILE A 455 8.37 -28.55 -23.83
C ILE A 455 7.10 -27.83 -24.30
N TRP A 456 6.66 -26.87 -23.51
CA TRP A 456 5.67 -25.88 -23.91
C TRP A 456 6.34 -24.53 -24.07
N ALA A 457 6.18 -23.88 -25.23
CA ALA A 457 6.81 -22.62 -25.54
C ALA A 457 5.84 -21.61 -26.16
N ASN A 458 6.11 -20.33 -25.92
CA ASN A 458 5.50 -19.20 -26.58
C ASN A 458 6.56 -18.22 -27.04
N VAL A 459 6.26 -17.55 -28.16
CA VAL A 459 7.05 -16.44 -28.65
C VAL A 459 6.15 -15.23 -28.73
N PHE A 460 6.64 -14.11 -28.23
CA PHE A 460 5.97 -12.83 -28.35
C PHE A 460 6.88 -11.85 -29.06
N ASN A 461 6.34 -10.92 -29.83
CA ASN A 461 7.08 -9.81 -30.39
C ASN A 461 6.62 -8.46 -29.85
N ARG A 462 7.47 -7.45 -30.04
CA ARG A 462 7.20 -6.05 -29.72
C ARG A 462 8.06 -5.14 -30.59
N PRO A 463 7.54 -4.03 -31.13
CA PRO A 463 8.38 -2.98 -31.68
C PRO A 463 9.21 -2.31 -30.57
N SER A 464 10.54 -2.31 -30.66
CA SER A 464 11.44 -1.87 -29.59
C SER A 464 11.28 -0.39 -29.23
N GLN A 465 10.83 0.44 -30.19
CA GLN A 465 10.56 1.87 -29.98
C GLN A 465 9.16 2.17 -29.40
N LYS A 466 8.29 1.15 -29.27
CA LYS A 466 6.93 1.35 -28.75
C LYS A 466 6.99 1.62 -27.24
N ALA A 467 6.66 2.84 -26.86
CA ALA A 467 6.60 3.26 -25.47
C ALA A 467 5.66 2.35 -24.66
N TYR A 468 6.11 1.94 -23.47
CA TYR A 468 5.28 1.20 -22.52
C TYR A 468 4.45 2.18 -21.69
N LYS A 469 3.11 2.04 -21.68
CA LYS A 469 2.20 2.99 -21.01
C LYS A 469 1.61 2.38 -19.74
N ILE A 470 1.74 3.07 -18.62
CA ILE A 470 1.30 2.64 -17.29
C ILE A 470 0.45 3.77 -16.68
N ARG A 471 -0.67 3.45 -16.00
CA ARG A 471 -1.40 4.43 -15.19
C ARG A 471 -1.09 4.20 -13.71
N VAL A 472 -0.90 5.29 -12.98
CA VAL A 472 -0.50 5.28 -11.57
C VAL A 472 -1.56 6.03 -10.75
N PRO A 473 -2.07 5.46 -9.65
CA PRO A 473 -1.69 4.17 -9.03
C PRO A 473 -2.40 2.93 -9.60
N GLU A 474 -3.43 3.11 -10.45
CA GLU A 474 -4.45 2.08 -10.71
C GLU A 474 -3.92 0.83 -11.44
N GLN A 475 -2.77 0.94 -12.10
CA GLN A 475 -2.29 -0.08 -13.04
C GLN A 475 -0.83 -0.43 -12.77
N TYR A 476 -0.38 -0.15 -11.55
CA TYR A 476 1.02 -0.11 -11.18
C TYR A 476 1.66 -1.51 -11.05
N MET A 477 0.87 -2.56 -10.82
CA MET A 477 1.36 -3.93 -10.55
C MET A 477 1.02 -4.97 -11.64
N ASP A 478 0.37 -4.55 -12.72
CA ASP A 478 -0.26 -5.47 -13.69
C ASP A 478 0.48 -5.52 -15.03
N GLU A 479 1.82 -5.64 -15.00
CA GLU A 479 2.65 -5.57 -16.21
C GLU A 479 2.26 -6.60 -17.28
N GLU A 480 1.76 -7.76 -16.83
CA GLU A 480 1.39 -8.90 -17.67
C GLU A 480 -0.03 -8.82 -18.25
N GLN A 481 -0.91 -8.03 -17.66
CA GLN A 481 -2.30 -7.91 -18.12
C GLN A 481 -2.46 -7.01 -19.35
N ARG A 482 -1.37 -6.55 -19.95
CA ARG A 482 -1.41 -5.72 -21.16
C ARG A 482 -0.50 -6.21 -22.27
N PRO A 483 -0.92 -6.04 -23.53
CA PRO A 483 -0.10 -6.37 -24.68
C PRO A 483 1.00 -5.31 -24.87
N GLY A 484 1.97 -5.30 -23.94
CA GLY A 484 3.31 -4.84 -24.23
C GLY A 484 4.04 -5.80 -25.17
N TRP A 485 3.60 -7.06 -25.19
CA TRP A 485 4.11 -8.16 -25.99
C TRP A 485 2.92 -8.80 -26.72
N PHE A 486 3.10 -9.12 -28.00
CA PHE A 486 2.07 -9.71 -28.84
C PHE A 486 2.44 -11.16 -29.13
N LEU A 487 1.55 -12.10 -28.81
CA LEU A 487 1.79 -13.52 -29.04
C LEU A 487 1.92 -13.79 -30.53
N LEU A 488 2.94 -14.54 -30.92
CA LEU A 488 3.11 -15.08 -32.25
C LEU A 488 2.60 -16.52 -32.30
N GLU A 489 1.87 -16.84 -33.36
CA GLU A 489 1.47 -18.21 -33.65
C GLU A 489 2.56 -18.88 -34.50
N PRO A 490 2.92 -20.14 -34.22
CA PRO A 490 3.83 -20.89 -35.06
C PRO A 490 3.15 -21.19 -36.41
N ALA A 491 3.93 -21.22 -37.48
CA ALA A 491 3.48 -21.56 -38.83
C ALA A 491 3.20 -23.06 -39.00
N ASN A 492 3.71 -23.89 -38.09
CA ASN A 492 3.63 -25.35 -38.13
C ASN A 492 3.26 -25.94 -36.74
N PRO A 493 2.09 -25.63 -36.18
CA PRO A 493 1.67 -26.25 -34.93
C PRO A 493 1.32 -27.72 -35.14
N ASP A 494 2.01 -28.63 -34.46
CA ASP A 494 1.68 -30.07 -34.48
C ASP A 494 0.45 -30.42 -33.64
N SER A 495 0.08 -29.53 -32.71
CA SER A 495 -1.03 -29.72 -31.76
C SER A 495 -1.64 -28.38 -31.36
N PRO A 496 -2.92 -28.37 -30.93
CA PRO A 496 -3.52 -27.16 -30.36
C PRO A 496 -2.74 -26.70 -29.11
N PRO A 497 -2.74 -25.41 -28.79
CA PRO A 497 -2.00 -24.92 -27.65
C PRO A 497 -2.66 -25.39 -26.34
N VAL A 498 -1.82 -25.77 -25.38
CA VAL A 498 -2.26 -26.17 -24.03
C VAL A 498 -2.35 -24.94 -23.14
N ARG A 499 -3.35 -24.88 -22.26
CA ARG A 499 -3.53 -23.76 -21.34
C ARG A 499 -2.72 -23.99 -20.07
N ILE A 500 -1.80 -23.07 -19.78
CA ILE A 500 -0.98 -23.07 -18.56
C ILE A 500 -1.47 -21.96 -17.65
N VAL A 501 -1.75 -22.34 -16.42
CA VAL A 501 -2.06 -21.44 -15.32
C VAL A 501 -0.75 -20.97 -14.69
N ASP A 502 -0.45 -19.68 -14.80
CA ASP A 502 0.72 -19.01 -14.24
C ASP A 502 0.28 -18.09 -13.10
N ALA A 503 0.23 -18.65 -11.89
CA ALA A 503 0.00 -17.89 -10.68
C ALA A 503 1.34 -17.48 -10.06
N LYS A 504 1.41 -16.22 -9.65
CA LYS A 504 2.52 -15.70 -8.88
C LYS A 504 2.21 -15.89 -7.39
N PRO A 505 3.22 -16.21 -6.57
CA PRO A 505 3.02 -16.12 -5.13
C PRO A 505 2.64 -14.68 -4.80
N LEU A 506 1.79 -14.48 -3.77
CA LEU A 506 1.47 -13.17 -3.20
C LEU A 506 2.73 -12.38 -2.78
N GLU A 507 3.92 -13.02 -2.78
CA GLU A 507 5.23 -12.46 -3.18
C GLU A 507 6.37 -13.54 -3.11
N SER A 508 7.41 -13.46 -3.96
CA SER A 508 8.78 -14.02 -3.72
C SER A 508 9.78 -13.66 -4.85
N PRO A 509 11.12 -13.54 -4.63
CA PRO A 509 11.88 -13.42 -3.38
C PRO A 509 12.45 -11.99 -3.15
N LEU A 510 12.56 -11.64 -1.87
CA LEU A 510 13.49 -10.71 -1.21
C LEU A 510 14.38 -9.79 -2.08
N PRO A 511 14.40 -8.46 -1.83
CA PRO A 511 15.68 -7.76 -1.79
C PRO A 511 16.58 -8.43 -0.75
N GLN A 512 17.83 -8.73 -1.12
CA GLN A 512 18.86 -9.12 -0.16
C GLN A 512 19.10 -7.98 0.86
N PRO A 513 19.52 -8.32 2.09
CA PRO A 513 19.82 -7.34 3.13
C PRO A 513 20.92 -6.38 2.64
N GLU A 514 20.81 -5.10 3.00
CA GLU A 514 21.63 -3.95 2.60
C GLU A 514 21.30 -3.35 1.21
N THR A 515 20.11 -2.76 1.07
CA THR A 515 19.76 -1.96 -0.12
C THR A 515 20.19 -0.50 0.08
N GLU A 516 21.26 -0.06 -0.57
CA GLU A 516 21.66 1.35 -0.56
C GLU A 516 20.73 2.18 -1.48
N VAL A 517 20.30 3.34 -0.97
CA VAL A 517 19.39 4.23 -1.68
C VAL A 517 20.15 5.45 -2.14
N GLU A 518 20.31 5.56 -3.46
CA GLU A 518 20.94 6.70 -4.10
C GLU A 518 19.87 7.68 -4.59
N ILE A 519 20.01 8.97 -4.25
CA ILE A 519 19.15 10.03 -4.75
C ILE A 519 19.88 10.73 -5.89
N PHE A 520 19.26 10.80 -7.06
CA PHE A 520 19.88 11.36 -8.25
C PHE A 520 19.55 12.84 -8.41
N GLU A 521 20.57 13.62 -8.77
CA GLU A 521 20.41 14.99 -9.23
C GLU A 521 20.43 15.05 -10.77
N PRO A 522 19.64 15.94 -11.40
CA PRO A 522 19.67 16.10 -12.85
C PRO A 522 20.99 16.75 -13.30
N THR A 523 21.39 16.47 -14.53
CA THR A 523 22.57 17.04 -15.20
C THR A 523 22.15 17.84 -16.45
N PRO A 524 22.53 19.12 -16.59
CA PRO A 524 23.21 19.94 -15.58
C PRO A 524 22.31 20.17 -14.36
N THR A 525 22.92 20.38 -13.19
CA THR A 525 22.20 20.63 -11.94
C THR A 525 21.27 21.83 -12.10
N GLN A 526 19.99 21.59 -11.83
CA GLN A 526 18.95 22.62 -11.83
C GLN A 526 18.51 22.94 -10.42
N PRO A 527 17.99 24.16 -10.16
CA PRO A 527 17.45 24.49 -8.85
C PRO A 527 16.33 23.53 -8.48
N ALA A 528 16.55 22.78 -7.41
CA ALA A 528 15.53 21.95 -6.80
C ALA A 528 14.60 22.80 -5.92
N ARG A 529 13.43 22.25 -5.62
CA ARG A 529 12.50 22.80 -4.64
C ARG A 529 12.32 21.82 -3.49
N PHE A 530 12.15 22.35 -2.28
CA PHE A 530 11.71 21.56 -1.15
C PHE A 530 10.18 21.51 -1.13
N PHE A 531 9.66 20.32 -0.91
CA PHE A 531 8.26 20.02 -0.67
C PHE A 531 8.10 19.49 0.75
N TRP A 532 7.06 19.92 1.43
CA TRP A 532 6.60 19.29 2.67
C TRP A 532 5.37 18.47 2.35
N ASP A 533 5.59 17.16 2.30
CA ASP A 533 4.61 16.17 1.94
C ASP A 533 3.95 15.67 3.24
N PRO A 534 2.66 15.96 3.46
CA PRO A 534 1.93 15.46 4.62
C PRO A 534 1.95 13.94 4.64
N ARG A 535 2.02 13.37 5.83
CA ARG A 535 2.05 11.93 6.06
C ARG A 535 1.25 11.56 7.30
N VAL A 536 0.59 10.40 7.22
CA VAL A 536 -0.20 9.85 8.32
C VAL A 536 0.27 8.42 8.58
N THR A 537 1.15 8.25 9.55
CA THR A 537 1.63 6.91 9.89
C THR A 537 1.70 6.72 11.38
N GLU A 538 1.32 5.53 11.84
CA GLU A 538 1.50 5.13 13.23
C GLU A 538 2.83 4.42 13.47
N ALA A 539 3.62 4.20 12.41
CA ALA A 539 4.86 3.45 12.46
C ALA A 539 6.02 4.24 13.09
N TRP A 540 7.01 3.49 13.57
CA TRP A 540 8.18 4.01 14.25
C TRP A 540 9.17 4.69 13.29
N PHE A 541 9.82 5.77 13.76
CA PHE A 541 10.80 6.55 13.00
C PHE A 541 12.19 6.33 13.56
N SER A 542 13.17 6.17 12.67
CA SER A 542 14.56 6.28 13.07
C SER A 542 14.88 7.72 13.50
N ASP A 543 15.78 7.86 14.48
CA ASP A 543 16.23 9.16 14.98
C ASP A 543 16.84 10.02 13.85
N ASP A 544 17.50 9.40 12.88
CA ASP A 544 18.06 10.07 11.70
C ASP A 544 16.99 10.65 10.77
N SER A 545 15.80 10.04 10.71
CA SER A 545 14.69 10.53 9.89
C SER A 545 14.03 11.77 10.48
N ALA A 546 14.19 12.01 11.79
CA ALA A 546 13.57 13.13 12.50
C ALA A 546 14.04 14.50 12.00
N ALA A 547 15.22 14.59 11.39
CA ALA A 547 15.71 15.83 10.76
C ALA A 547 14.86 16.24 9.54
N THR A 548 14.19 15.28 8.90
CA THR A 548 13.35 15.50 7.71
C THR A 548 11.85 15.48 8.00
N ALA A 549 11.45 15.06 9.19
CA ALA A 549 10.06 15.05 9.65
C ALA A 549 9.73 16.33 10.42
N PHE A 550 8.65 17.01 10.04
CA PHE A 550 8.15 18.24 10.65
C PHE A 550 6.83 17.96 11.35
N VAL A 551 6.77 18.22 12.64
CA VAL A 551 5.63 17.87 13.51
C VAL A 551 4.90 19.14 13.89
N PRO A 552 3.56 19.19 13.80
CA PRO A 552 2.80 20.37 14.19
C PRO A 552 2.89 20.64 15.68
N VAL A 553 3.01 21.91 16.07
CA VAL A 553 3.13 22.34 17.47
C VAL A 553 1.99 23.30 17.81
N ASP A 554 1.21 22.95 18.83
CA ASP A 554 0.13 23.80 19.34
C ASP A 554 0.70 25.15 19.85
N PRO A 555 -0.05 26.26 19.72
CA PRO A 555 0.34 27.57 20.26
C PRO A 555 0.38 27.59 21.78
N GLY A 556 1.25 28.45 22.33
CA GLY A 556 1.54 28.55 23.76
C GLY A 556 2.80 27.79 24.18
N THR A 557 3.01 27.66 25.49
CA THR A 557 4.20 27.01 26.05
C THR A 557 4.04 25.49 26.09
N VAL A 558 4.92 24.78 25.39
CA VAL A 558 4.98 23.32 25.35
C VAL A 558 6.41 22.84 25.66
N SER A 559 6.52 21.63 26.23
CA SER A 559 7.80 20.96 26.42
C SER A 559 8.01 19.96 25.29
N LEU A 560 9.04 20.17 24.46
CA LEU A 560 9.38 19.32 23.33
C LEU A 560 10.57 18.43 23.69
N ASN A 561 10.52 17.15 23.35
CA ASN A 561 11.65 16.23 23.57
C ASN A 561 12.51 16.14 22.30
N ILE A 562 13.69 16.74 22.33
CA ILE A 562 14.60 16.84 21.19
C ILE A 562 15.41 15.56 21.05
N LEU A 563 15.46 15.03 19.84
CA LEU A 563 16.21 13.81 19.51
C LEU A 563 17.66 14.11 19.20
N SER A 564 18.52 13.13 19.46
CA SER A 564 19.91 13.16 19.00
C SER A 564 19.96 12.90 17.50
N GLN A 565 20.74 13.68 16.76
CA GLN A 565 20.97 13.49 15.32
C GLN A 565 22.44 13.15 15.03
N GLY A 566 22.98 12.15 15.75
CA GLY A 566 24.36 11.70 15.57
C GLY A 566 25.45 12.63 16.15
N GLY A 567 25.07 13.66 16.92
CA GLY A 567 26.01 14.61 17.53
C GLY A 567 25.49 15.21 18.85
N PRO A 568 26.31 15.99 19.57
CA PRO A 568 25.93 16.58 20.86
C PRO A 568 24.91 17.72 20.73
N LEU A 569 24.68 18.24 19.53
CA LEU A 569 23.71 19.30 19.26
C LEU A 569 22.89 18.92 18.04
N SER A 570 21.58 19.16 18.12
CA SER A 570 20.65 18.88 17.03
C SER A 570 20.31 20.17 16.30
N ASN A 571 20.34 20.13 14.96
CA ASN A 571 19.95 21.25 14.11
C ASN A 571 18.44 21.17 13.85
N LEU A 572 17.69 22.02 14.54
CA LEU A 572 16.23 22.04 14.46
C LEU A 572 15.79 23.12 13.50
N GLN A 573 14.71 22.83 12.76
CA GLN A 573 14.11 23.78 11.84
C GLN A 573 12.64 23.97 12.21
N VAL A 574 12.16 25.20 12.06
CA VAL A 574 10.74 25.53 12.20
C VAL A 574 10.20 25.91 10.83
N LEU A 575 9.15 25.22 10.42
CA LEU A 575 8.35 25.55 9.25
C LEU A 575 7.11 26.29 9.72
N ILE A 576 6.83 27.46 9.15
CA ILE A 576 5.53 28.11 9.30
C ILE A 576 4.80 28.10 7.97
N ILE A 577 3.54 27.69 8.02
CA ILE A 577 2.59 27.71 6.92
C ILE A 577 1.51 28.72 7.29
N ASN A 578 1.54 29.90 6.68
CA ASN A 578 0.62 31.02 6.88
C ASN A 578 0.00 31.43 5.54
N PRO A 579 -1.02 30.70 5.04
CA PRO A 579 -1.61 30.95 3.73
C PRO A 579 -2.22 32.35 3.60
N SER A 580 -2.71 32.91 4.70
CA SER A 580 -3.34 34.24 4.73
C SER A 580 -2.36 35.40 4.64
N ALA A 581 -1.06 35.15 4.89
CA ALA A 581 -0.03 36.18 5.08
C ALA A 581 -0.47 37.31 6.06
N SER A 582 -1.38 37.02 6.98
CA SER A 582 -2.03 37.99 7.87
C SER A 582 -1.06 38.66 8.83
N GLN A 583 0.04 37.97 9.16
CA GLN A 583 1.09 38.43 10.06
C GLN A 583 2.45 38.28 9.38
N LYS A 584 3.28 39.33 9.51
CA LYS A 584 4.60 39.43 8.87
C LYS A 584 5.76 38.94 9.74
N THR A 585 5.52 38.64 11.02
CA THR A 585 6.56 38.17 11.94
C THR A 585 6.07 37.01 12.79
N LEU A 586 6.93 36.01 12.96
CA LEU A 586 6.78 34.92 13.92
C LEU A 586 7.63 35.25 15.14
N ASP A 587 6.97 35.41 16.28
CA ASP A 587 7.63 35.59 17.57
C ASP A 587 7.54 34.26 18.35
N LEU A 588 8.69 33.69 18.70
CA LEU A 588 8.77 32.45 19.47
C LEU A 588 9.88 32.53 20.52
N ARG A 589 9.75 31.72 21.57
CA ARG A 589 10.73 31.53 22.62
C ARG A 589 11.24 30.10 22.57
N TRP A 590 12.56 29.96 22.47
CA TRP A 590 13.30 28.70 22.42
C TRP A 590 14.21 28.62 23.65
N GLY A 591 13.86 27.81 24.65
CA GLY A 591 14.49 27.84 25.97
C GLY A 591 14.37 29.24 26.60
N ASP A 592 15.50 29.88 26.84
CA ASP A 592 15.57 31.25 27.37
C ASP A 592 15.72 32.34 26.32
N GLN A 593 15.77 31.97 25.04
CA GLN A 593 15.96 32.91 23.94
C GLN A 593 14.63 33.31 23.32
N ASN A 594 14.41 34.62 23.15
CA ASN A 594 13.31 35.14 22.34
C ASN A 594 13.80 35.36 20.92
N LEU A 595 13.15 34.71 19.95
CA LEU A 595 13.48 34.73 18.54
C LEU A 595 12.34 35.37 17.76
N ARG A 596 12.71 36.20 16.77
CA ARG A 596 11.76 36.89 15.90
C ARG A 596 12.16 36.69 14.45
N PHE A 597 11.28 36.06 13.69
CA PHE A 597 11.51 35.71 12.29
C PHE A 597 10.56 36.47 11.37
N PRO A 598 11.03 37.02 10.23
CA PRO A 598 10.14 37.58 9.22
C PRO A 598 9.46 36.47 8.41
N ILE A 599 8.17 36.64 8.10
CA ILE A 599 7.33 35.71 7.31
C ILE A 599 7.04 36.34 5.93
N PRO A 600 7.99 36.34 4.98
CA PRO A 600 7.82 37.01 3.68
C PRO A 600 6.90 36.25 2.70
N ALA A 601 6.71 34.96 2.89
CA ALA A 601 5.92 34.09 2.00
C ALA A 601 4.84 33.30 2.76
N PRO A 602 3.90 32.62 2.06
CA PRO A 602 2.96 31.71 2.70
C PRO A 602 3.65 30.58 3.47
N THR A 603 4.80 30.08 2.99
CA THR A 603 5.54 29.00 3.64
C THR A 603 6.99 29.42 3.86
N ASN A 604 7.47 29.39 5.10
CA ASN A 604 8.85 29.78 5.45
C ASN A 604 9.48 28.78 6.40
N LEU A 605 10.77 28.52 6.17
CA LEU A 605 11.60 27.66 6.99
C LEU A 605 12.66 28.51 7.70
N PHE A 606 12.80 28.32 9.01
CA PHE A 606 13.80 28.98 9.85
C PHE A 606 14.63 27.95 10.60
N ASP A 607 15.92 28.22 10.75
CA ASP A 607 16.77 27.42 11.63
C ASP A 607 16.64 27.92 13.07
N LEU A 608 16.50 26.99 14.01
CA LEU A 608 16.57 27.28 15.44
C LEU A 608 18.02 27.19 15.94
N PRO A 609 18.35 27.87 17.05
CA PRO A 609 19.63 27.68 17.72
C PRO A 609 19.85 26.19 18.05
N PRO A 610 21.06 25.64 17.79
CA PRO A 610 21.38 24.26 18.11
C PRO A 610 21.14 23.96 19.60
N SER A 611 20.55 22.80 19.89
CA SER A 611 20.14 22.41 21.24
C SER A 611 20.61 21.00 21.59
N GLN A 612 20.89 20.78 22.88
CA GLN A 612 21.16 19.45 23.42
C GLN A 612 19.91 18.56 23.32
N PRO A 613 20.06 17.24 23.07
CA PRO A 613 18.97 16.29 23.15
C PRO A 613 18.26 16.31 24.52
N GLY A 614 16.96 16.05 24.54
CA GLY A 614 16.13 16.04 25.75
C GLY A 614 15.06 17.14 25.78
N PRO A 615 14.39 17.34 26.93
CA PRO A 615 13.27 18.27 27.05
C PRO A 615 13.71 19.74 26.91
N GLN A 616 13.03 20.48 26.04
CA GLN A 616 13.21 21.92 25.81
C GLN A 616 11.87 22.64 25.85
N LEU A 617 11.85 23.81 26.50
CA LEU A 617 10.67 24.67 26.50
C LEU A 617 10.57 25.44 25.19
N PHE A 618 9.42 25.34 24.55
CA PHE A 618 9.09 26.06 23.32
C PHE A 618 7.80 26.82 23.53
N ASN A 619 7.77 28.11 23.19
CA ASN A 619 6.55 28.91 23.28
C ASN A 619 6.40 29.78 22.04
N TRP A 620 5.24 29.79 21.40
CA TRP A 620 4.97 30.67 20.27
C TRP A 620 3.54 31.20 20.33
N GLN A 621 3.33 32.39 19.76
CA GLN A 621 2.01 33.03 19.77
C GLN A 621 1.14 32.55 18.59
N PRO A 622 -0.15 32.26 18.81
CA PRO A 622 -1.03 31.82 17.74
C PRO A 622 -1.15 32.88 16.66
N ILE A 623 -0.96 32.47 15.40
CA ILE A 623 -1.20 33.29 14.22
C ILE A 623 -2.46 32.75 13.53
N PRO A 624 -3.49 33.57 13.26
CA PRO A 624 -4.73 33.10 12.65
C PRO A 624 -4.48 32.36 11.34
N ASN A 625 -5.06 31.16 11.22
CA ASN A 625 -4.94 30.26 10.06
C ASN A 625 -3.51 29.82 9.73
N ALA A 626 -2.55 29.98 10.64
CA ALA A 626 -1.19 29.49 10.45
C ALA A 626 -0.92 28.22 11.24
N GLN A 627 -0.09 27.36 10.68
CA GLN A 627 0.43 26.17 11.34
C GLN A 627 1.94 26.29 11.50
N LEU A 628 2.44 26.00 12.70
CA LEU A 628 3.86 25.93 13.00
C LEU A 628 4.24 24.46 13.16
N LEU A 629 5.30 24.06 12.47
CA LEU A 629 5.86 22.72 12.53
C LEU A 629 7.34 22.76 12.88
N ILE A 630 7.82 21.75 13.59
CA ILE A 630 9.22 21.67 14.05
C ILE A 630 9.83 20.32 13.67
N SER A 631 11.12 20.32 13.28
CA SER A 631 11.89 19.09 13.04
C SER A 631 12.69 18.66 14.27
N GLY A 632 13.23 17.43 14.25
CA GLY A 632 14.13 16.90 15.28
C GLY A 632 13.45 16.50 16.60
N ILE A 633 12.16 16.24 16.55
CA ILE A 633 11.39 15.60 17.63
C ILE A 633 10.75 14.31 17.09
N HIS A 634 10.33 13.39 17.96
CA HIS A 634 9.62 12.19 17.50
C HIS A 634 8.32 12.62 16.80
N PRO A 635 8.11 12.22 15.54
CA PRO A 635 6.85 12.49 14.86
C PRO A 635 5.70 11.76 15.54
N GLY A 636 4.60 12.49 15.72
CA GLY A 636 3.31 11.91 16.04
C GLY A 636 2.68 11.24 14.82
N PRO A 637 1.41 10.81 14.91
CA PRO A 637 0.71 10.17 13.79
C PRO A 637 0.55 11.07 12.56
N HIS A 638 0.76 12.38 12.71
CA HIS A 638 0.70 13.37 11.65
C HIS A 638 1.99 14.18 11.62
N TYR A 639 2.67 14.16 10.47
CA TYR A 639 3.90 14.92 10.25
C TYR A 639 4.04 15.27 8.78
N TRP A 640 5.00 16.13 8.48
CA TRP A 640 5.32 16.56 7.13
C TRP A 640 6.74 16.18 6.80
N ARG A 641 6.92 15.43 5.74
CA ARG A 641 8.23 15.01 5.28
C ARG A 641 8.80 16.03 4.31
N LYS A 642 9.95 16.62 4.66
CA LYS A 642 10.71 17.49 3.79
C LYS A 642 11.42 16.66 2.72
N MET A 643 11.14 16.95 1.45
CA MET A 643 11.76 16.28 0.31
C MET A 643 12.21 17.29 -0.74
N MET A 644 13.29 16.96 -1.43
CA MET A 644 13.79 17.75 -2.54
C MET A 644 13.31 17.13 -3.86
N ALA A 645 12.80 17.97 -4.78
CA ALA A 645 12.33 17.55 -6.10
C ALA A 645 12.66 18.59 -7.18
N TYR A 646 12.76 18.13 -8.42
CA TYR A 646 13.20 18.90 -9.59
C TYR A 646 12.05 19.15 -10.54
N SER A 647 11.94 20.36 -11.07
CA SER A 647 10.89 20.73 -12.02
C SER A 647 11.03 19.99 -13.35
N LEU A 648 9.93 19.48 -13.89
CA LEU A 648 9.84 18.93 -15.25
C LEU A 648 9.35 19.96 -16.28
N ALA A 649 9.43 21.27 -15.97
CA ALA A 649 9.20 22.35 -16.94
C ALA A 649 10.09 22.25 -18.19
N ARG A 650 11.24 21.59 -18.02
CA ARG A 650 12.12 21.15 -19.09
C ARG A 650 12.44 19.69 -18.88
N ARG A 651 12.92 19.04 -19.93
CA ARG A 651 13.42 17.66 -19.83
C ARG A 651 14.59 17.63 -18.84
N GLN A 652 14.55 16.68 -17.93
CA GLN A 652 15.59 16.46 -16.93
C GLN A 652 16.37 15.20 -17.30
N LYS A 653 17.68 15.29 -17.34
CA LYS A 653 18.57 14.15 -17.59
C LYS A 653 19.21 13.73 -16.29
N PHE A 654 19.17 12.46 -15.95
CA PHE A 654 19.83 11.90 -14.78
C PHE A 654 20.85 10.88 -15.27
N ASN A 655 22.12 11.09 -14.95
CA ASN A 655 23.16 10.14 -15.28
C ASN A 655 23.19 9.06 -14.20
N VAL A 656 23.15 7.81 -14.62
CA VAL A 656 23.11 6.66 -13.75
C VAL A 656 24.12 5.64 -14.22
N GLN A 657 24.93 5.14 -13.31
CA GLN A 657 25.86 4.07 -13.59
C GLN A 657 25.26 2.76 -13.10
N LYS A 658 25.11 1.79 -14.02
CA LYS A 658 24.71 0.43 -13.70
C LYS A 658 25.97 -0.38 -13.37
N PRO A 659 26.19 -0.80 -12.11
CA PRO A 659 27.47 -1.39 -11.69
C PRO A 659 27.62 -2.85 -12.09
N THR A 660 26.50 -3.59 -12.18
CA THR A 660 26.48 -5.02 -12.46
C THR A 660 25.42 -5.34 -13.52
N GLN A 661 25.43 -6.57 -14.03
CA GLN A 661 24.36 -7.02 -14.92
C GLN A 661 23.05 -7.29 -14.16
N ALA A 662 23.02 -7.23 -12.83
CA ALA A 662 21.80 -7.43 -12.05
C ALA A 662 20.75 -6.34 -12.31
N GLU A 663 19.52 -6.61 -11.88
CA GLU A 663 18.41 -5.66 -11.91
C GLU A 663 18.72 -4.45 -11.02
N MET A 664 18.45 -3.25 -11.52
CA MET A 664 18.49 -1.99 -10.77
C MET A 664 17.11 -1.34 -10.79
N ARG A 665 16.56 -1.04 -9.62
CA ARG A 665 15.20 -0.49 -9.47
C ARG A 665 15.26 1.01 -9.19
N PHE A 666 14.33 1.75 -9.79
CA PHE A 666 14.22 3.19 -9.68
C PHE A 666 12.87 3.55 -9.08
N SER A 667 12.88 4.53 -8.17
CA SER A 667 11.70 5.17 -7.62
C SER A 667 11.62 6.61 -8.08
N VAL A 668 10.48 6.98 -8.66
CA VAL A 668 10.15 8.35 -8.99
C VAL A 668 8.99 8.78 -8.12
N ARG A 669 9.21 9.84 -7.35
CA ARG A 669 8.14 10.50 -6.60
C ARG A 669 7.75 11.77 -7.33
N ALA A 670 6.50 11.85 -7.78
CA ALA A 670 5.96 12.97 -8.52
C ALA A 670 5.07 13.86 -7.63
N PHE A 671 5.28 15.17 -7.73
CA PHE A 671 4.46 16.21 -7.10
C PHE A 671 3.70 16.92 -8.21
N LEU A 672 2.38 16.74 -8.21
CA LEU A 672 1.47 17.32 -9.19
C LEU A 672 0.81 18.58 -8.61
N PRO A 673 0.54 19.60 -9.44
CA PRO A 673 -0.30 20.73 -9.03
C PRO A 673 -1.65 20.22 -8.54
N GLN A 674 -2.23 20.88 -7.53
CA GLN A 674 -3.54 20.49 -7.00
C GLN A 674 -4.65 20.56 -8.06
N SER A 675 -4.49 21.41 -9.09
CA SER A 675 -5.43 21.53 -10.21
C SER A 675 -5.34 20.42 -11.26
N ALA A 676 -4.36 19.51 -11.16
CA ALA A 676 -4.12 18.49 -12.17
C ALA A 676 -4.79 17.17 -11.79
N ASP A 677 -5.78 16.72 -12.59
CA ASP A 677 -6.39 15.40 -12.40
C ASP A 677 -5.41 14.26 -12.66
N ARG A 678 -4.60 14.41 -13.74
CA ARG A 678 -3.55 13.47 -14.14
C ARG A 678 -2.48 14.17 -14.97
N CYS A 679 -1.28 13.61 -14.98
CA CYS A 679 -0.18 14.07 -15.82
C CYS A 679 0.62 12.91 -16.42
N GLN A 680 1.02 13.04 -17.68
CA GLN A 680 1.91 12.07 -18.32
C GLN A 680 3.37 12.41 -18.05
N ILE A 681 4.09 11.50 -17.40
CA ILE A 681 5.53 11.56 -17.18
C ILE A 681 6.19 10.50 -18.07
N THR A 682 7.03 10.94 -19.00
CA THR A 682 7.80 10.06 -19.89
C THR A 682 9.19 9.85 -19.34
N VAL A 683 9.62 8.60 -19.23
CA VAL A 683 10.99 8.18 -18.89
C VAL A 683 11.61 7.55 -20.13
N SER A 684 12.74 8.09 -20.59
CA SER A 684 13.50 7.55 -21.72
C SER A 684 14.92 7.20 -21.28
N LEU A 685 15.51 6.18 -21.89
CA LEU A 685 16.85 5.66 -21.58
C LEU A 685 17.79 5.84 -22.77
N GLU A 686 18.98 6.39 -22.53
CA GLU A 686 20.07 6.53 -23.50
C GLU A 686 21.38 5.93 -22.92
N PRO A 687 22.23 5.22 -23.68
CA PRO A 687 21.95 4.73 -25.03
C PRO A 687 20.81 3.71 -25.02
N ALA A 688 20.20 3.52 -26.20
CA ALA A 688 19.22 2.46 -26.35
C ALA A 688 19.90 1.09 -26.06
N PRO A 689 19.18 0.12 -25.47
CA PRO A 689 19.74 -1.19 -25.17
C PRO A 689 20.34 -1.84 -26.43
N GLN A 690 21.63 -2.18 -26.40
CA GLN A 690 22.23 -3.09 -27.38
C GLN A 690 22.13 -4.50 -26.79
N ARG A 691 21.19 -5.28 -27.30
CA ARG A 691 20.75 -6.51 -26.63
C ARG A 691 21.35 -7.75 -27.29
N THR A 692 21.93 -8.61 -26.46
CA THR A 692 22.10 -10.03 -26.74
C THR A 692 20.96 -10.81 -26.10
N VAL A 693 21.02 -12.15 -26.10
CA VAL A 693 20.09 -12.99 -25.34
C VAL A 693 20.15 -12.62 -23.84
N ALA A 694 19.01 -12.20 -23.28
CA ALA A 694 18.91 -11.78 -21.88
C ALA A 694 17.72 -12.42 -21.17
N GLN A 695 17.76 -12.52 -19.83
CA GLN A 695 16.67 -13.06 -19.01
C GLN A 695 15.64 -11.99 -18.60
N GLY A 696 16.01 -10.72 -18.71
CA GLY A 696 15.18 -9.56 -18.40
C GLY A 696 14.99 -8.64 -19.59
N TYR A 697 14.13 -7.64 -19.43
CA TYR A 697 13.87 -6.66 -20.50
C TYR A 697 13.68 -5.25 -19.98
N THR A 698 14.48 -4.32 -20.48
CA THR A 698 14.37 -2.90 -20.19
C THR A 698 13.64 -2.17 -21.32
N TYR A 699 12.53 -1.52 -20.97
CA TYR A 699 11.87 -0.59 -21.88
C TYR A 699 12.69 0.70 -22.02
N SER A 700 13.17 0.97 -23.24
CA SER A 700 13.90 2.21 -23.55
C SER A 700 13.04 3.47 -23.40
N LYS A 701 11.71 3.33 -23.50
CA LYS A 701 10.75 4.42 -23.31
C LYS A 701 9.51 3.94 -22.55
N ARG A 702 9.18 4.64 -21.47
CA ARG A 702 8.01 4.43 -20.62
C ARG A 702 7.22 5.72 -20.49
N ILE A 703 5.90 5.63 -20.42
CA ILE A 703 4.99 6.76 -20.20
C ILE A 703 4.10 6.38 -19.03
N PHE A 704 4.20 7.14 -17.95
CA PHE A 704 3.37 7.01 -16.76
C PHE A 704 2.30 8.09 -16.79
N ASP A 705 1.04 7.69 -16.83
CA ASP A 705 -0.11 8.57 -16.64
C ASP A 705 -0.41 8.61 -15.14
N VAL A 706 0.05 9.64 -14.44
CA VAL A 706 0.11 9.73 -12.98
C VAL A 706 -1.03 10.58 -12.45
N ALA A 707 -1.84 10.05 -11.55
CA ALA A 707 -2.79 10.82 -10.75
C ALA A 707 -2.12 11.41 -9.49
N PRO A 708 -2.70 12.47 -8.89
CA PRO A 708 -2.38 12.89 -7.54
C PRO A 708 -2.41 11.74 -6.54
N GLY A 709 -1.60 11.82 -5.49
CA GLY A 709 -1.68 10.86 -4.39
C GLY A 709 -3.07 10.88 -3.75
N GLN A 710 -3.49 9.72 -3.24
CA GLN A 710 -4.82 9.52 -2.62
C GLN A 710 -4.96 10.25 -1.27
N GLU A 711 -3.86 10.72 -0.69
CA GLU A 711 -3.92 11.54 0.52
C GLU A 711 -4.41 12.94 0.13
N HIS A 712 -5.62 13.33 0.56
CA HIS A 712 -6.23 14.65 0.28
C HIS A 712 -5.51 15.84 0.95
N ALA A 713 -4.24 15.68 1.30
CA ALA A 713 -3.47 16.67 2.01
C ALA A 713 -2.56 17.43 1.03
N THR A 714 -2.56 18.76 1.15
CA THR A 714 -1.80 19.65 0.28
C THR A 714 -0.31 19.57 0.60
N CYS A 715 0.52 19.32 -0.41
CA CYS A 715 1.95 19.53 -0.35
C CYS A 715 2.25 21.03 -0.49
N TRP A 716 3.12 21.53 0.38
CA TRP A 716 3.58 22.92 0.27
C TRP A 716 4.98 22.98 -0.30
N PRO A 717 5.18 23.64 -1.45
CA PRO A 717 6.52 24.00 -1.92
C PRO A 717 7.10 25.14 -1.07
N ALA A 718 8.43 25.16 -0.95
CA ALA A 718 9.13 26.28 -0.32
C ALA A 718 8.92 27.57 -1.11
N ARG A 719 8.39 28.60 -0.44
CA ARG A 719 8.29 29.98 -0.93
C ARG A 719 7.42 30.17 -2.19
N ASP A 720 6.51 29.25 -2.48
CA ASP A 720 5.62 29.33 -3.64
C ASP A 720 4.14 29.27 -3.18
N PRO A 721 3.26 30.17 -3.67
CA PRO A 721 1.84 30.13 -3.35
C PRO A 721 1.06 28.99 -4.02
N LEU A 722 1.64 28.29 -5.01
CA LEU A 722 0.97 27.17 -5.68
C LEU A 722 0.82 25.97 -4.74
N GLU A 723 -0.41 25.49 -4.61
CA GLU A 723 -0.73 24.26 -3.90
C GLU A 723 -0.46 23.03 -4.77
N TYR A 724 0.18 22.02 -4.19
CA TYR A 724 0.43 20.74 -4.83
C TYR A 724 -0.41 19.68 -4.12
N ALA A 725 -0.87 18.68 -4.86
CA ALA A 725 -1.45 17.51 -4.22
C ALA A 725 -0.38 16.66 -3.52
N SER A 726 -0.80 15.69 -2.72
CA SER A 726 0.10 14.69 -2.13
C SER A 726 0.91 13.98 -3.22
N SER A 727 2.13 13.60 -2.86
CA SER A 727 3.04 12.98 -3.82
C SER A 727 2.61 11.57 -4.23
N GLN A 728 2.78 11.24 -5.51
CA GLN A 728 2.53 9.89 -6.04
C GLN A 728 3.86 9.23 -6.45
N SER A 729 4.12 8.06 -5.90
CA SER A 729 5.29 7.24 -6.28
C SER A 729 4.96 6.34 -7.47
N PHE A 730 5.95 6.11 -8.33
CA PHE A 730 5.97 5.03 -9.32
C PHE A 730 7.41 4.53 -9.52
N TYR A 731 7.57 3.29 -9.94
CA TYR A 731 8.87 2.63 -10.11
C TYR A 731 9.05 2.12 -11.54
N PHE A 732 10.30 1.85 -11.88
CA PHE A 732 10.70 1.10 -13.06
C PHE A 732 12.04 0.44 -12.82
N LYS A 733 12.44 -0.47 -13.70
CA LYS A 733 13.71 -1.20 -13.58
C LYS A 733 14.58 -1.10 -14.82
N LEU A 734 15.88 -1.20 -14.61
CA LEU A 734 16.89 -1.55 -15.61
C LEU A 734 17.29 -2.99 -15.35
N ASP A 735 16.98 -3.88 -16.29
CA ASP A 735 17.09 -5.32 -16.12
C ASP A 735 18.42 -5.88 -16.65
N SER A 736 18.55 -7.20 -16.65
CA SER A 736 19.76 -7.93 -17.07
C SER A 736 20.09 -7.87 -18.56
N ASP A 737 19.21 -7.29 -19.39
CA ASP A 737 19.50 -6.99 -20.79
C ASP A 737 20.49 -5.84 -20.99
N LEU A 738 20.74 -5.08 -19.93
CA LEU A 738 21.69 -3.97 -19.96
C LEU A 738 23.02 -4.36 -19.31
N PRO A 739 24.16 -4.27 -20.02
CA PRO A 739 25.46 -4.50 -19.41
C PRO A 739 25.77 -3.42 -18.37
N PRO A 740 26.73 -3.66 -17.47
CA PRO A 740 27.30 -2.61 -16.63
C PRO A 740 27.78 -1.42 -17.49
N GLY A 741 27.53 -0.19 -17.06
CA GLY A 741 27.92 1.00 -17.80
C GLY A 741 27.15 2.26 -17.40
N ASP A 742 27.44 3.35 -18.10
CA ASP A 742 26.80 4.65 -17.89
C ASP A 742 25.56 4.80 -18.77
N TYR A 743 24.47 5.23 -18.15
CA TYR A 743 23.18 5.46 -18.78
C TYR A 743 22.66 6.85 -18.42
N THR A 744 21.87 7.43 -19.31
CA THR A 744 21.15 8.67 -19.07
C THR A 744 19.65 8.39 -19.09
N LEU A 745 18.98 8.69 -17.98
CA LEU A 745 17.53 8.70 -17.88
C LEU A 745 17.01 10.11 -18.16
N GLU A 746 16.23 10.27 -19.23
CA GLU A 746 15.54 11.52 -19.54
C GLU A 746 14.09 11.47 -19.07
N LEU A 747 13.74 12.32 -18.11
CA LEU A 747 12.37 12.51 -17.61
C LEU A 747 11.76 13.77 -18.21
N SER A 748 10.51 13.68 -18.63
CA SER A 748 9.74 14.82 -19.13
C SER A 748 8.27 14.69 -18.75
N SER A 749 7.55 15.81 -18.70
CA SER A 749 6.16 15.87 -18.27
C SER A 749 5.29 16.54 -19.33
N SER A 750 4.02 16.13 -19.45
CA SER A 750 3.00 16.87 -20.22
C SER A 750 2.61 18.18 -19.54
N ASP A 751 2.80 18.29 -18.23
CA ASP A 751 2.57 19.51 -17.44
C ASP A 751 3.90 20.05 -16.89
N PRO A 752 4.28 21.30 -17.24
CA PRO A 752 5.54 21.89 -16.80
C PRO A 752 5.62 22.19 -15.29
N GLN A 753 4.49 22.19 -14.58
CA GLN A 753 4.45 22.45 -13.14
C GLN A 753 4.77 21.20 -12.31
N VAL A 754 4.85 20.02 -12.92
CA VAL A 754 5.21 18.78 -12.22
C VAL A 754 6.65 18.84 -11.73
N HIS A 755 6.86 18.35 -10.51
CA HIS A 755 8.20 18.14 -9.95
C HIS A 755 8.41 16.66 -9.64
N VAL A 756 9.64 16.18 -9.78
CA VAL A 756 9.99 14.78 -9.51
C VAL A 756 11.25 14.64 -8.69
N ARG A 757 11.29 13.59 -7.87
CA ARG A 757 12.50 13.09 -7.22
C ARG A 757 12.79 11.70 -7.76
N LEU A 758 14.00 11.48 -8.27
CA LEU A 758 14.47 10.17 -8.71
C LEU A 758 15.41 9.58 -7.65
N ALA A 759 15.17 8.33 -7.30
CA ALA A 759 16.06 7.51 -6.48
C ALA A 759 16.26 6.15 -7.14
N ALA A 760 17.38 5.50 -6.86
CA ALA A 760 17.60 4.10 -7.20
C ALA A 760 17.96 3.28 -5.97
N LEU A 761 17.79 1.98 -6.14
CA LEU A 761 18.08 0.96 -5.15
C LEU A 761 19.14 0.06 -5.74
N ALA A 762 20.34 0.12 -5.18
CA ALA A 762 21.46 -0.70 -5.59
C ALA A 762 21.58 -1.91 -4.65
N PRO A 763 22.00 -3.08 -5.17
CA PRO A 763 22.41 -4.19 -4.32
C PRO A 763 23.60 -3.81 -3.40
N ALA A 764 23.61 -4.35 -2.19
CA ALA A 764 24.73 -4.26 -1.24
C ALA A 764 26.09 -4.55 -1.86
N GLY A 765 27.15 -3.89 -1.37
CA GLY A 765 28.53 -4.14 -1.81
C GLY A 765 28.94 -3.42 -3.10
N THR A 766 28.09 -2.53 -3.62
CA THR A 766 28.49 -1.55 -4.63
C THR A 766 29.44 -0.54 -3.96
N PRO A 767 30.66 -0.29 -4.48
CA PRO A 767 31.60 0.63 -3.83
C PRO A 767 30.94 2.00 -3.62
N GLN A 768 31.08 2.54 -2.40
CA GLN A 768 30.48 3.80 -2.00
C GLN A 768 30.68 4.88 -3.06
N TRP A 769 29.55 5.39 -3.55
CA TRP A 769 29.46 6.54 -4.41
C TRP A 769 29.93 7.75 -3.60
N THR A 770 31.21 8.12 -3.75
CA THR A 770 31.59 9.48 -3.41
C THR A 770 30.85 10.36 -4.40
N LEU A 771 29.88 11.14 -3.92
CA LEU A 771 29.44 12.37 -4.57
C LEU A 771 30.72 13.12 -4.97
N LYS A 772 31.15 12.95 -6.22
CA LYS A 772 32.07 13.90 -6.83
C LYS A 772 31.25 15.16 -6.93
N LYS A 773 31.35 15.98 -5.87
CA LYS A 773 31.14 17.40 -5.94
C LYS A 773 31.98 17.83 -7.13
N ASN A 774 31.33 18.09 -8.26
CA ASN A 774 32.00 18.77 -9.36
C ASN A 774 32.40 20.13 -8.78
N ASP A 775 33.71 20.36 -8.70
CA ASP A 775 34.31 21.61 -8.26
C ASP A 775 33.76 22.83 -9.03
#